data_AF-A0A061RDJ9-F1
#
_entry.id   AF-A0A061RDJ9-F1
#
_cell.length_a   1.000
_cell.length_b   1.000
_cell.length_c   1.000
_cell.angle_alpha   90.00
_cell.angle_beta   90.00
_cell.angle_gamma   90.00
#
_symmetry.space_group_name_H-M   'P 1'
#
loop_
_entity.id
_entity.type
_entity.pdbx_description
1 polymer ?
#
loop_
_entity_poly.entity_id
_entity_poly.type
_entity_poly.pdbx_seq_one_letter_code
_entity_poly.pdbx_strand_id
1 'polypeptide(L)'
;MRAAACQYCGLCLWLGNLYALASQITCILVIGLLRPPVSVAVENLYPVAIVLPAKGWPRTVLGAYLAVKHINECNNSVVQEAANICDSFKIKEVFVDSNFSPTGAVLAGNKANEINAVSVIGAIRSAASIPLAHVLSTTATPIVSPASASATLSSNTVFPLFSRVVPSNTESSKALARLVLVEFGWRKVAVLHQDDSYGSGFYQDFVSACRQLSVEHLNLTLADYEVSGAPVRQNHVEKSLAELKDRGYHVFCLVLLGDSFPLFFRSAAYLNMFRTGFTYITTDFDVSNVVQFPEEHGFDSPGAQRELSDALQGFLRVQFSPVSEPSYSRLDAAARAAGAGILPEEVAEGIAAEGKDPDEWMSLGLQGDVYSLYAYDAVWTVALALRKAERSVSDWSSGGRCNGAALNRLIRSASFGGASGEVRFTSEVDDQGNTIHLGDRDVSGMDSLVQFYDNRTMAWVDAGRLGRGGYAAEREIVWPGMVEGGVPPDGRSCPAGAFFDEAELECRPCGAGAFRPSEGGLGCRPCPAGTFCDTEGCEVCSPCPIGSYQSGPGSTGCAICPSNTQTSGQGASSVGECRCVPGYYRRDGRSGEACYPCPDGGQCVGGAHPPYPRQGYWGDWSLVDSSTADSEEAAARIHKLVFHECAVQEDCTSEVREADLAEARAHIQGLGERSATEAAVMAEALRAVRSNASRVCSGRTEGVLCASCARGYYNLGGRCRECLRPYGVFVSGCIGGIILAWYLINRIMAGKIEAVDLTLIFFQNASTIGSFSLDWSEALERGPFNVLGILNFDVDFFNPDCLSTSTYTAWSYGHALVLQLLLPLAVAAALALFCLASTAAVRLREALAQHQVAPDGGPQGAGGSAWRALGLFGIATSREGIEAKKDSAWATVASFVNVIYHTLTLKCLEVFRCEELPDGSSFLSRAPGVECGTAYHRIYMAMGVLGLVVYSVGIPLAFMVILEYGRVHDLFSQERFSSRFGWLYLRYEKDWYFWELVIMARRVLLVAILVFAPHLPSVQILLGNAVICMAIAGHFYARPFIRRSTDQLEMVSVAALFGVLSTGILFNDANAQELYPVWEDVVTGMSCLFLFSGLFFVVNIVVREAITSRKRFSTGSQLRHLIMETLRNHCPVSDPTLGQSTSIVGSFLVSTLIPKIRKSCDLPRGPSKQRSAESDNADGSASPLSESGAEDKAKELRAWKKIRDSLSMEPLELNNTLDPAQILKWLSKNKVRSIDHCRCAVHLDDVTFLAAPHPPCAPPLP
;
A
#
# COMPACT_ATOMS: atom_id res chain seq x y z
N MET A 1 -35.94 40.65 -37.87
CA MET A 1 -36.82 39.53 -37.47
C MET A 1 -35.96 38.38 -36.96
N ARG A 2 -36.54 37.46 -36.17
CA ARG A 2 -35.86 36.53 -35.23
C ARG A 2 -35.30 37.28 -34.01
N ALA A 3 -35.45 36.82 -32.77
CA ALA A 3 -36.21 35.66 -32.28
C ALA A 3 -37.02 36.02 -31.01
N ALA A 4 -38.17 35.36 -30.84
CA ALA A 4 -39.03 35.48 -29.65
C ALA A 4 -39.86 34.21 -29.47
N ALA A 5 -39.84 33.60 -28.27
CA ALA A 5 -40.82 32.65 -27.73
C ALA A 5 -40.44 32.26 -26.27
N CYS A 6 -41.43 31.98 -25.42
CA CYS A 6 -41.38 31.22 -24.15
C CYS A 6 -40.21 31.53 -23.17
N GLN A 7 -40.33 32.29 -22.06
CA GLN A 7 -41.45 32.63 -21.14
C GLN A 7 -41.74 31.57 -20.05
N TYR A 8 -41.91 32.04 -18.81
CA TYR A 8 -42.30 31.32 -17.57
C TYR A 8 -41.33 30.33 -16.89
N CYS A 9 -40.45 30.88 -16.03
CA CYS A 9 -40.08 30.22 -14.74
C CYS A 9 -39.58 31.20 -13.64
N GLY A 10 -39.41 32.50 -13.92
CA GLY A 10 -38.69 33.44 -13.03
C GLY A 10 -39.45 34.04 -11.84
N LEU A 11 -40.77 33.84 -11.71
CA LEU A 11 -41.59 34.66 -10.80
C LEU A 11 -41.50 34.27 -9.30
N CYS A 12 -41.13 33.02 -8.98
CA CYS A 12 -41.09 32.54 -7.60
C CYS A 12 -39.84 32.98 -6.83
N LEU A 13 -38.69 33.13 -7.50
CA LEU A 13 -37.42 33.54 -6.87
C LEU A 13 -37.36 35.04 -6.54
N TRP A 14 -38.19 35.88 -7.18
CA TRP A 14 -38.16 37.33 -6.97
C TRP A 14 -38.90 37.78 -5.71
N LEU A 15 -39.86 36.97 -5.21
CA LEU A 15 -40.65 37.30 -4.03
C LEU A 15 -39.93 37.01 -2.69
N GLY A 16 -38.96 36.09 -2.67
CA GLY A 16 -38.18 35.79 -1.47
C GLY A 16 -37.26 36.94 -1.03
N ASN A 17 -36.58 37.56 -1.98
CA ASN A 17 -35.54 38.56 -1.69
C ASN A 17 -36.08 39.93 -1.24
N LEU A 18 -37.35 40.26 -1.51
CA LEU A 18 -37.95 41.50 -0.99
C LEU A 18 -38.24 41.44 0.52
N TYR A 19 -38.55 40.25 1.06
CA TYR A 19 -38.94 40.13 2.47
C TYR A 19 -37.75 40.30 3.43
N ALA A 20 -36.57 39.83 3.04
CA ALA A 20 -35.34 39.98 3.82
C ALA A 20 -34.86 41.44 3.91
N LEU A 21 -34.89 42.18 2.80
CA LEU A 21 -34.44 43.59 2.77
C LEU A 21 -35.32 44.52 3.62
N ALA A 22 -36.63 44.26 3.67
CA ALA A 22 -37.58 45.06 4.47
C ALA A 22 -37.30 44.96 5.98
N SER A 23 -36.81 43.81 6.46
CA SER A 23 -36.54 43.58 7.89
C SER A 23 -35.36 44.41 8.41
N GLN A 24 -34.30 44.58 7.61
CA GLN A 24 -33.07 45.23 8.08
C GLN A 24 -33.16 46.75 8.12
N ILE A 25 -33.87 47.37 7.17
CA ILE A 25 -33.98 48.84 7.07
C ILE A 25 -34.84 49.41 8.20
N THR A 26 -35.84 48.68 8.68
CA THR A 26 -36.77 49.16 9.73
C THR A 26 -36.10 49.23 11.12
N CYS A 27 -35.20 48.31 11.47
CA CYS A 27 -34.51 48.34 12.76
C CYS A 27 -33.54 49.52 12.90
N ILE A 28 -32.82 49.87 11.84
CA ILE A 28 -31.76 50.90 11.87
C ILE A 28 -32.34 52.31 12.14
N LEU A 29 -33.57 52.59 11.70
CA LEU A 29 -34.21 53.89 11.86
C LEU A 29 -34.88 54.12 13.23
N VAL A 30 -35.16 53.06 14.02
CA VAL A 30 -35.88 53.17 15.30
C VAL A 30 -34.93 53.41 16.49
N ILE A 31 -33.71 52.88 16.43
CA ILE A 31 -32.76 52.92 17.57
C ILE A 31 -32.06 54.29 17.70
N GLY A 32 -32.06 55.12 16.65
CA GLY A 32 -31.22 56.34 16.59
C GLY A 32 -31.74 57.60 17.29
N LEU A 33 -32.93 57.62 17.90
CA LEU A 33 -33.62 58.89 18.25
C LEU A 33 -34.16 59.05 19.69
N LEU A 34 -33.96 58.11 20.61
CA LEU A 34 -34.32 58.29 22.03
C LEU A 34 -33.09 58.15 22.95
N ARG A 35 -32.75 59.28 23.57
CA ARG A 35 -31.65 59.53 24.54
C ARG A 35 -31.92 58.86 25.91
N PRO A 36 -30.91 58.60 26.77
CA PRO A 36 -29.84 59.56 27.12
C PRO A 36 -28.39 59.04 27.24
N PRO A 37 -27.38 59.94 27.23
CA PRO A 37 -26.03 59.63 27.67
C PRO A 37 -25.96 59.58 29.20
N VAL A 38 -25.70 58.41 29.76
CA VAL A 38 -25.39 58.23 31.19
C VAL A 38 -24.09 57.44 31.29
N SER A 39 -22.99 58.16 31.49
CA SER A 39 -21.67 57.57 31.76
C SER A 39 -21.57 57.14 33.23
N VAL A 40 -22.31 56.09 33.58
CA VAL A 40 -22.03 55.29 34.77
C VAL A 40 -21.06 54.18 34.36
N ALA A 41 -19.96 54.03 35.10
CA ALA A 41 -19.10 52.87 34.94
C ALA A 41 -19.88 51.62 35.39
N VAL A 42 -20.29 50.79 34.43
CA VAL A 42 -20.94 49.51 34.72
C VAL A 42 -19.86 48.58 35.26
N GLU A 43 -20.03 48.12 36.50
CA GLU A 43 -19.20 47.04 37.04
C GLU A 43 -19.54 45.75 36.28
N ASN A 44 -18.53 45.13 35.65
CA ASN A 44 -18.71 43.88 34.91
C ASN A 44 -18.85 42.74 35.93
N LEU A 45 -20.09 42.46 36.31
CA LEU A 45 -20.47 41.50 37.35
C LEU A 45 -20.82 40.14 36.75
N TYR A 46 -19.89 39.18 36.86
CA TYR A 46 -19.98 37.87 36.22
C TYR A 46 -20.61 36.80 37.13
N PRO A 47 -21.78 36.21 36.80
CA PRO A 47 -22.41 35.17 37.61
C PRO A 47 -21.65 33.84 37.50
N VAL A 48 -21.09 33.35 38.62
CA VAL A 48 -20.40 32.06 38.72
C VAL A 48 -21.15 31.19 39.73
N ALA A 49 -21.61 30.02 39.30
CA ALA A 49 -22.32 29.10 40.19
C ALA A 49 -21.32 28.24 40.99
N ILE A 50 -21.45 28.22 42.31
CA ILE A 50 -20.67 27.37 43.21
C ILE A 50 -21.54 26.16 43.59
N VAL A 51 -21.32 25.04 42.90
CA VAL A 51 -22.11 23.81 42.99
C VAL A 51 -21.36 22.80 43.86
N LEU A 52 -21.40 23.04 45.17
CA LEU A 52 -20.71 22.27 46.21
C LEU A 52 -21.75 21.76 47.24
N PRO A 53 -21.46 20.74 48.06
CA PRO A 53 -22.41 20.25 49.06
C PRO A 53 -22.43 21.18 50.29
N ALA A 54 -23.61 21.46 50.82
CA ALA A 54 -23.77 22.33 51.99
C ALA A 54 -23.33 21.68 53.31
N LYS A 55 -23.36 20.34 53.39
CA LYS A 55 -23.00 19.56 54.58
C LYS A 55 -21.77 18.67 54.32
N GLY A 56 -20.99 18.41 55.37
CA GLY A 56 -19.81 17.55 55.33
C GLY A 56 -18.56 18.11 54.64
N TRP A 57 -18.67 19.15 53.79
CA TRP A 57 -17.51 19.81 53.14
C TRP A 57 -17.46 21.36 53.29
N PRO A 58 -17.82 21.97 54.43
CA PRO A 58 -17.87 23.43 54.56
C PRO A 58 -16.50 24.12 54.34
N ARG A 59 -15.36 23.49 54.66
CA ARG A 59 -14.01 24.06 54.38
C ARG A 59 -13.75 24.23 52.89
N THR A 60 -14.28 23.33 52.07
CA THR A 60 -14.16 23.40 50.61
C THR A 60 -15.03 24.53 50.02
N VAL A 61 -16.21 24.81 50.60
CA VAL A 61 -17.00 26.00 50.23
C VAL A 61 -16.31 27.29 50.67
N LEU A 62 -15.75 27.31 51.88
CA LEU A 62 -14.97 28.44 52.40
C LEU A 62 -13.80 28.80 51.48
N GLY A 63 -13.06 27.81 50.97
CA GLY A 63 -11.98 28.02 50.00
C GLY A 63 -12.44 28.75 48.73
N ALA A 64 -13.57 28.34 48.14
CA ALA A 64 -14.14 29.02 46.98
C ALA A 64 -14.60 30.46 47.32
N TYR A 65 -15.24 30.65 48.48
CA TYR A 65 -15.73 31.96 48.91
C TYR A 65 -14.61 32.95 49.26
N LEU A 66 -13.50 32.46 49.86
CA LEU A 66 -12.29 33.26 50.08
C LEU A 66 -11.64 33.69 48.76
N ALA A 67 -11.66 32.84 47.72
CA ALA A 67 -11.19 33.25 46.39
C ALA A 67 -12.06 34.36 45.80
N VAL A 68 -13.39 34.21 45.82
CA VAL A 68 -14.31 35.27 45.31
C VAL A 68 -14.12 36.58 46.08
N LYS A 69 -13.99 36.52 47.40
CA LYS A 69 -13.66 37.68 48.24
C LYS A 69 -12.34 38.30 47.80
N HIS A 70 -11.26 37.53 47.70
CA HIS A 70 -9.95 38.04 47.30
C HIS A 70 -9.93 38.64 45.88
N ILE A 71 -10.71 38.09 44.94
CA ILE A 71 -10.88 38.63 43.59
C ILE A 71 -11.60 39.99 43.64
N ASN A 72 -12.74 40.05 44.34
CA ASN A 72 -13.56 41.26 44.45
C ASN A 72 -12.90 42.37 45.29
N GLU A 73 -12.04 42.02 46.25
CA GLU A 73 -11.22 42.92 47.06
C GLU A 73 -9.85 43.24 46.45
N CYS A 74 -9.52 42.68 45.27
CA CYS A 74 -8.22 42.86 44.58
C CYS A 74 -7.00 42.40 45.40
N ASN A 75 -7.18 41.41 46.28
CA ASN A 75 -6.19 40.91 47.23
C ASN A 75 -5.20 39.95 46.55
N ASN A 76 -3.95 40.40 46.39
CA ASN A 76 -2.86 39.65 45.76
C ASN A 76 -1.95 38.86 46.73
N SER A 77 -2.40 38.64 47.98
CA SER A 77 -1.59 37.96 49.01
C SER A 77 -1.29 36.50 48.70
N VAL A 78 -2.20 35.79 48.02
CA VAL A 78 -2.05 34.35 47.69
C VAL A 78 -1.70 34.15 46.22
N VAL A 79 -2.44 34.78 45.30
CA VAL A 79 -2.20 34.77 43.84
C VAL A 79 -1.66 36.14 43.44
N GLN A 80 -0.45 36.20 42.86
CA GLN A 80 0.21 37.48 42.57
C GLN A 80 -0.39 38.15 41.32
N GLU A 81 -0.85 37.32 40.40
CA GLU A 81 -1.49 37.65 39.13
C GLU A 81 -2.81 38.44 39.30
N ALA A 82 -3.38 38.41 40.51
CA ALA A 82 -4.52 39.22 40.94
C ALA A 82 -4.41 40.70 40.57
N ALA A 83 -3.19 41.26 40.63
CA ALA A 83 -2.91 42.65 40.30
C ALA A 83 -3.31 43.06 38.86
N ASN A 84 -3.55 42.09 37.97
CA ASN A 84 -3.98 42.34 36.58
C ASN A 84 -5.51 42.41 36.39
N ILE A 85 -6.28 42.07 37.43
CA ILE A 85 -7.74 41.96 37.39
C ILE A 85 -8.45 43.26 37.86
N CYS A 86 -7.77 44.07 38.67
CA CYS A 86 -8.34 45.10 39.56
C CYS A 86 -9.23 46.22 38.95
N ASP A 87 -9.37 46.34 37.63
CA ASP A 87 -10.20 47.37 36.99
C ASP A 87 -11.59 46.81 36.63
N SER A 88 -12.61 47.25 37.38
CA SER A 88 -14.06 47.10 37.13
C SER A 88 -14.61 45.67 36.94
N PHE A 89 -13.80 44.65 37.20
CA PHE A 89 -14.19 43.23 37.15
C PHE A 89 -14.66 42.75 38.53
N LYS A 90 -15.81 42.09 38.60
CA LYS A 90 -16.29 41.40 39.80
C LYS A 90 -16.92 40.06 39.48
N ILE A 91 -16.75 39.08 40.35
CA ILE A 91 -17.54 37.84 40.34
C ILE A 91 -18.76 38.04 41.24
N LYS A 92 -19.91 37.57 40.76
CA LYS A 92 -21.08 37.29 41.58
C LYS A 92 -21.19 35.78 41.75
N GLU A 93 -20.80 35.31 42.91
CA GLU A 93 -21.05 33.97 43.37
C GLU A 93 -22.54 33.70 43.54
N VAL A 94 -22.98 32.50 43.18
CA VAL A 94 -24.29 31.97 43.53
C VAL A 94 -24.10 30.54 44.01
N PHE A 95 -24.30 30.31 45.31
CA PHE A 95 -24.26 28.97 45.88
C PHE A 95 -25.46 28.14 45.41
N VAL A 96 -25.21 26.87 45.14
CA VAL A 96 -26.25 25.87 44.94
C VAL A 96 -25.81 24.55 45.55
N ASP A 97 -26.54 24.11 46.58
CA ASP A 97 -26.26 22.82 47.21
C ASP A 97 -26.39 21.65 46.21
N SER A 98 -25.29 20.92 46.04
CA SER A 98 -25.26 19.66 45.27
C SER A 98 -25.83 18.47 46.05
N ASN A 99 -26.05 18.61 47.36
CA ASN A 99 -26.49 17.57 48.30
C ASN A 99 -25.68 16.26 48.16
N PHE A 100 -24.38 16.39 47.86
CA PHE A 100 -23.40 15.33 47.58
C PHE A 100 -23.87 14.23 46.58
N SER A 101 -24.85 14.54 45.74
CA SER A 101 -25.63 13.55 44.98
C SER A 101 -25.69 13.88 43.48
N PRO A 102 -25.77 12.86 42.59
CA PRO A 102 -25.94 13.09 41.16
C PRO A 102 -27.22 13.88 40.83
N THR A 103 -28.33 13.59 41.52
CA THR A 103 -29.62 14.28 41.33
C THR A 103 -29.55 15.74 41.79
N GLY A 104 -28.95 16.02 42.95
CA GLY A 104 -28.76 17.39 43.44
C GLY A 104 -27.86 18.20 42.49
N ALA A 105 -26.77 17.61 41.98
CA ALA A 105 -25.93 18.27 40.99
C ALA A 105 -26.65 18.55 39.66
N VAL A 106 -27.52 17.67 39.16
CA VAL A 106 -28.36 17.96 37.97
C VAL A 106 -29.31 19.13 38.22
N LEU A 107 -29.98 19.17 39.36
CA LEU A 107 -30.84 20.30 39.76
C LEU A 107 -30.04 21.59 39.89
N ALA A 108 -28.83 21.51 40.44
CA ALA A 108 -27.92 22.65 40.56
C ALA A 108 -27.41 23.16 39.19
N GLY A 109 -27.14 22.26 38.24
CA GLY A 109 -26.82 22.62 36.85
C GLY A 109 -27.97 23.35 36.15
N ASN A 110 -29.22 22.94 36.41
CA ASN A 110 -30.39 23.66 35.91
C ASN A 110 -30.51 25.06 36.52
N LYS A 111 -30.36 25.20 37.85
CA LYS A 111 -30.35 26.50 38.54
C LYS A 111 -29.20 27.41 38.05
N ALA A 112 -28.03 26.84 37.75
CA ALA A 112 -26.89 27.55 37.15
C ALA A 112 -27.20 28.05 35.72
N ASN A 113 -27.94 27.27 34.93
CA ASN A 113 -28.41 27.68 33.61
C ASN A 113 -29.49 28.78 33.69
N GLU A 114 -30.42 28.70 34.65
CA GLU A 114 -31.46 29.72 34.88
C GLU A 114 -30.87 31.11 35.21
N ILE A 115 -29.83 31.16 36.05
CA ILE A 115 -29.10 32.42 36.38
C ILE A 115 -28.14 32.86 35.27
N ASN A 116 -28.04 32.14 34.16
CA ASN A 116 -27.09 32.36 33.05
C ASN A 116 -25.62 32.40 33.53
N ALA A 117 -25.22 31.44 34.38
CA ALA A 117 -23.85 31.37 34.91
C ALA A 117 -22.80 31.23 33.79
N VAL A 118 -21.75 32.05 33.84
CA VAL A 118 -20.68 32.04 32.81
C VAL A 118 -19.70 30.88 33.00
N SER A 119 -19.64 30.32 34.20
CA SER A 119 -18.90 29.10 34.54
C SER A 119 -19.48 28.49 35.83
N VAL A 120 -19.23 27.20 36.04
CA VAL A 120 -19.56 26.48 37.28
C VAL A 120 -18.29 26.02 37.99
N ILE A 121 -18.26 26.13 39.32
CA ILE A 121 -17.25 25.54 40.19
C ILE A 121 -17.87 24.34 40.90
N GLY A 122 -17.32 23.15 40.70
CA GLY A 122 -17.86 21.90 41.25
C GLY A 122 -17.91 20.76 40.23
N ALA A 123 -18.64 19.67 40.49
CA ALA A 123 -19.07 19.26 41.83
C ALA A 123 -17.88 18.63 42.60
N ILE A 124 -18.07 18.28 43.87
CA ILE A 124 -17.06 17.52 44.62
C ILE A 124 -16.98 16.08 44.09
N ARG A 125 -18.07 15.32 44.24
CA ARG A 125 -18.12 13.89 43.91
C ARG A 125 -18.13 13.65 42.39
N SER A 126 -17.20 12.82 41.91
CA SER A 126 -17.07 12.49 40.47
C SER A 126 -18.37 11.97 39.84
N ALA A 127 -19.11 11.11 40.55
CA ALA A 127 -20.41 10.58 40.11
C ALA A 127 -21.50 11.66 39.94
N ALA A 128 -21.32 12.84 40.54
CA ALA A 128 -22.21 13.99 40.41
C ALA A 128 -21.73 14.99 39.33
N SER A 129 -20.41 15.13 39.16
CA SER A 129 -19.82 15.95 38.08
C SER A 129 -20.11 15.42 36.67
N ILE A 130 -20.19 14.09 36.48
CA ILE A 130 -20.52 13.48 35.18
C ILE A 130 -21.86 13.98 34.60
N PRO A 131 -23.02 13.81 35.29
CA PRO A 131 -24.29 14.30 34.75
C PRO A 131 -24.40 15.84 34.76
N LEU A 132 -23.75 16.53 35.71
CA LEU A 132 -23.68 18.00 35.73
C LEU A 132 -22.97 18.55 34.48
N ALA A 133 -21.85 17.96 34.07
CA ALA A 133 -21.14 18.36 32.85
C ALA A 133 -21.99 18.17 31.57
N HIS A 134 -22.83 17.13 31.52
CA HIS A 134 -23.79 16.95 30.43
C HIS A 134 -24.91 18.03 30.43
N VAL A 135 -25.44 18.41 31.60
CA VAL A 135 -26.43 19.49 31.72
C VAL A 135 -25.86 20.83 31.24
N LEU A 136 -24.66 21.19 31.69
CA LEU A 136 -23.99 22.46 31.32
C LEU A 136 -23.50 22.49 29.87
N SER A 137 -23.28 21.32 29.25
CA SER A 137 -22.97 21.23 27.82
C SER A 137 -24.12 21.73 26.93
N THR A 138 -25.38 21.73 27.42
CA THR A 138 -26.53 22.23 26.65
C THR A 138 -26.54 23.76 26.49
N THR A 139 -25.93 24.48 27.43
CA THR A 139 -25.76 25.94 27.44
C THR A 139 -24.35 26.38 27.03
N ALA A 140 -23.47 25.42 26.76
CA ALA A 140 -22.03 25.60 26.55
C ALA A 140 -21.27 26.23 27.73
N THR A 141 -21.79 26.11 28.96
CA THR A 141 -21.16 26.64 30.17
C THR A 141 -20.00 25.73 30.63
N PRO A 142 -18.77 26.26 30.79
CA PRO A 142 -17.64 25.48 31.32
C PRO A 142 -17.79 25.17 32.82
N ILE A 143 -17.15 24.08 33.23
CA ILE A 143 -17.12 23.64 34.63
C ILE A 143 -15.69 23.31 35.07
N VAL A 144 -15.30 23.82 36.24
CA VAL A 144 -14.01 23.55 36.88
C VAL A 144 -14.24 22.84 38.21
N SER A 145 -13.88 21.56 38.31
CA SER A 145 -14.03 20.80 39.55
C SER A 145 -12.80 20.90 40.46
N PRO A 146 -12.98 21.11 41.78
CA PRO A 146 -11.90 21.09 42.75
C PRO A 146 -11.65 19.70 43.39
N ALA A 147 -12.45 18.66 43.08
CA ALA A 147 -12.31 17.35 43.75
C ALA A 147 -12.75 16.11 42.94
N SER A 148 -13.32 16.26 41.73
CA SER A 148 -13.76 15.11 40.92
C SER A 148 -12.61 14.45 40.17
N ALA A 149 -11.86 13.59 40.86
CA ALA A 149 -10.66 12.93 40.36
C ALA A 149 -10.87 11.69 39.45
N SER A 150 -12.11 11.21 39.23
CA SER A 150 -12.35 10.05 38.33
C SER A 150 -11.82 10.25 36.90
N ALA A 151 -11.11 9.26 36.37
CA ALA A 151 -10.53 9.28 35.02
C ALA A 151 -11.57 9.33 33.88
N THR A 152 -12.82 8.94 34.14
CA THR A 152 -13.92 9.08 33.16
C THR A 152 -14.08 10.53 32.68
N LEU A 153 -13.80 11.50 33.56
CA LEU A 153 -13.93 12.94 33.28
C LEU A 153 -12.76 13.51 32.45
N SER A 154 -11.66 12.78 32.26
CA SER A 154 -10.55 13.17 31.37
C SER A 154 -10.95 13.19 29.89
N SER A 155 -12.04 12.51 29.53
CA SER A 155 -12.46 12.32 28.13
C SER A 155 -12.97 13.61 27.49
N ASN A 156 -12.09 14.34 26.80
CA ASN A 156 -12.41 15.58 26.09
C ASN A 156 -13.50 15.44 25.01
N THR A 157 -13.75 14.24 24.50
CA THR A 157 -14.81 13.97 23.51
C THR A 157 -16.20 13.83 24.15
N VAL A 158 -16.26 13.36 25.40
CA VAL A 158 -17.51 13.18 26.17
C VAL A 158 -17.80 14.39 27.07
N PHE A 159 -16.76 15.04 27.59
CA PHE A 159 -16.82 16.18 28.49
C PHE A 159 -15.99 17.39 27.97
N PRO A 160 -16.30 17.93 26.77
CA PRO A 160 -15.48 18.96 26.10
C PRO A 160 -15.39 20.30 26.84
N LEU A 161 -16.20 20.51 27.88
CA LEU A 161 -16.28 21.73 28.69
C LEU A 161 -15.94 21.49 30.18
N PHE A 162 -15.50 20.28 30.53
CA PHE A 162 -15.03 19.96 31.87
C PHE A 162 -13.52 20.24 31.99
N SER A 163 -13.11 20.81 33.11
CA SER A 163 -11.72 20.90 33.55
C SER A 163 -11.64 20.68 35.07
N ARG A 164 -10.47 20.41 35.63
CA ARG A 164 -10.28 20.23 37.08
C ARG A 164 -8.91 20.63 37.59
N VAL A 165 -8.86 21.13 38.82
CA VAL A 165 -7.63 21.51 39.52
C VAL A 165 -7.22 20.52 40.63
N VAL A 166 -7.99 19.45 40.82
CA VAL A 166 -7.51 18.21 41.46
C VAL A 166 -6.78 17.35 40.41
N PRO A 167 -5.70 16.63 40.78
CA PRO A 167 -5.12 15.57 39.95
C PRO A 167 -6.13 14.50 39.49
N SER A 168 -5.80 13.78 38.42
CA SER A 168 -6.56 12.59 38.02
C SER A 168 -6.22 11.38 38.90
N ASN A 169 -7.22 10.54 39.19
CA ASN A 169 -7.04 9.20 39.76
C ASN A 169 -6.05 8.35 38.95
N THR A 170 -5.88 8.62 37.65
CA THR A 170 -4.89 7.96 36.80
C THR A 170 -3.46 8.24 37.22
N GLU A 171 -3.18 9.43 37.78
CA GLU A 171 -1.85 9.78 38.29
C GLU A 171 -1.70 9.38 39.77
N SER A 172 -2.75 9.54 40.57
CA SER A 172 -2.76 9.07 41.98
C SER A 172 -2.59 7.56 42.08
N SER A 173 -3.19 6.80 41.16
CA SER A 173 -3.08 5.34 41.12
C SER A 173 -1.72 4.86 40.60
N LYS A 174 -1.05 5.58 39.69
CA LYS A 174 0.36 5.34 39.33
C LYS A 174 1.30 5.56 40.51
N ALA A 175 1.13 6.67 41.23
CA ALA A 175 1.89 6.97 42.44
C ALA A 175 1.71 5.86 43.48
N LEU A 176 0.46 5.49 43.79
CA LEU A 176 0.16 4.40 44.72
C LEU A 176 0.74 3.05 44.24
N ALA A 177 0.55 2.69 42.96
CA ALA A 177 1.03 1.43 42.40
C ALA A 177 2.57 1.32 42.45
N ARG A 178 3.28 2.43 42.23
CA ARG A 178 4.74 2.49 42.40
C ARG A 178 5.14 2.27 43.85
N LEU A 179 4.56 3.01 44.80
CA LEU A 179 4.86 2.87 46.22
C LEU A 179 4.63 1.43 46.71
N VAL A 180 3.50 0.84 46.33
CA VAL A 180 3.08 -0.52 46.69
C VAL A 180 4.00 -1.57 46.05
N LEU A 181 4.14 -1.60 44.72
CA LEU A 181 4.84 -2.69 44.02
C LEU A 181 6.37 -2.54 44.00
N VAL A 182 6.88 -1.32 43.83
CA VAL A 182 8.30 -1.06 43.57
C VAL A 182 9.03 -0.75 44.86
N GLU A 183 8.50 0.19 45.65
CA GLU A 183 9.21 0.76 46.80
C GLU A 183 9.04 -0.11 48.07
N PHE A 184 7.81 -0.50 48.44
CA PHE A 184 7.56 -1.46 49.54
C PHE A 184 7.67 -2.93 49.11
N GLY A 185 7.64 -3.22 47.81
CA GLY A 185 7.78 -4.59 47.30
C GLY A 185 6.56 -5.49 47.59
N TRP A 186 5.40 -4.91 47.94
CA TRP A 186 4.15 -5.61 48.21
C TRP A 186 3.62 -6.32 46.97
N ARG A 187 3.07 -7.53 47.15
CA ARG A 187 2.65 -8.40 46.04
C ARG A 187 1.17 -8.77 46.07
N LYS A 188 0.59 -8.93 47.25
CA LYS A 188 -0.78 -9.40 47.42
C LYS A 188 -1.63 -8.33 48.10
N VAL A 189 -2.44 -7.64 47.30
CA VAL A 189 -3.13 -6.41 47.71
C VAL A 189 -4.62 -6.50 47.40
N ALA A 190 -5.44 -6.37 48.43
CA ALA A 190 -6.89 -6.25 48.27
C ALA A 190 -7.23 -4.78 47.99
N VAL A 191 -8.17 -4.52 47.09
CA VAL A 191 -8.70 -3.17 46.84
C VAL A 191 -10.19 -3.16 47.14
N LEU A 192 -10.58 -2.55 48.25
CA LEU A 192 -12.00 -2.31 48.54
C LEU A 192 -12.36 -0.93 48.02
N HIS A 193 -13.31 -0.90 47.09
CA HIS A 193 -13.72 0.33 46.42
C HIS A 193 -15.23 0.54 46.54
N GLN A 194 -15.63 1.81 46.51
CA GLN A 194 -17.04 2.15 46.39
C GLN A 194 -17.57 1.79 44.99
N ASP A 195 -18.82 1.35 44.94
CA ASP A 195 -19.52 0.90 43.72
C ASP A 195 -20.08 2.09 42.91
N ASP A 196 -19.20 3.04 42.57
CA ASP A 196 -19.49 4.18 41.70
C ASP A 196 -18.30 4.53 40.78
N SER A 197 -18.45 5.57 39.94
CA SER A 197 -17.46 5.96 38.93
C SER A 197 -16.15 6.53 39.49
N TYR A 198 -16.07 6.82 40.79
CA TYR A 198 -14.81 7.17 41.45
C TYR A 198 -14.07 5.90 41.88
N GLY A 199 -14.71 5.04 42.68
CA GLY A 199 -14.08 3.83 43.22
C GLY A 199 -13.73 2.79 42.15
N SER A 200 -14.68 2.48 41.27
CA SER A 200 -14.46 1.51 40.17
C SER A 200 -13.46 2.00 39.11
N GLY A 201 -13.44 3.31 38.85
CA GLY A 201 -12.48 3.95 37.95
C GLY A 201 -11.05 3.90 38.51
N PHE A 202 -10.87 4.26 39.78
CA PHE A 202 -9.57 4.14 40.45
C PHE A 202 -9.07 2.69 40.45
N TYR A 203 -9.94 1.71 40.74
CA TYR A 203 -9.55 0.29 40.73
C TYR A 203 -9.03 -0.15 39.35
N GLN A 204 -9.68 0.27 38.26
CA GLN A 204 -9.24 -0.03 36.90
C GLN A 204 -7.89 0.64 36.57
N ASP A 205 -7.73 1.92 36.91
CA ASP A 205 -6.48 2.65 36.71
C ASP A 205 -5.34 2.09 37.54
N PHE A 206 -5.57 1.72 38.81
CA PHE A 206 -4.59 1.08 39.68
C PHE A 206 -4.16 -0.29 39.18
N VAL A 207 -5.11 -1.13 38.75
CA VAL A 207 -4.80 -2.42 38.08
C VAL A 207 -4.03 -2.19 36.77
N SER A 208 -4.31 -1.12 36.04
CA SER A 208 -3.58 -0.74 34.82
C SER A 208 -2.14 -0.29 35.13
N ALA A 209 -1.96 0.60 36.11
CA ALA A 209 -0.65 1.08 36.56
C ALA A 209 0.21 -0.04 37.14
N CYS A 210 -0.37 -0.93 37.95
CA CYS A 210 0.29 -2.15 38.43
C CYS A 210 0.77 -3.05 37.28
N ARG A 211 -0.01 -3.16 36.20
CA ARG A 211 0.39 -3.89 34.99
C ARG A 211 1.52 -3.19 34.23
N GLN A 212 1.42 -1.88 34.02
CA GLN A 212 2.46 -1.07 33.38
C GLN A 212 3.78 -1.19 34.13
N LEU A 213 3.77 -0.97 35.45
CA LEU A 213 4.96 -1.11 36.30
C LEU A 213 5.52 -2.54 36.32
N SER A 214 4.68 -3.59 36.22
CA SER A 214 5.17 -4.97 36.08
C SER A 214 5.86 -5.26 34.75
N VAL A 215 5.55 -4.50 33.69
CA VAL A 215 6.21 -4.60 32.38
C VAL A 215 7.47 -3.74 32.31
N GLU A 216 7.44 -2.54 32.91
CA GLU A 216 8.59 -1.62 32.98
C GLU A 216 9.70 -2.14 33.92
N HIS A 217 9.32 -2.64 35.10
CA HIS A 217 10.23 -3.27 36.05
C HIS A 217 10.27 -4.79 35.81
N LEU A 218 11.01 -5.21 34.77
CA LEU A 218 11.16 -6.59 34.27
C LEU A 218 11.49 -7.70 35.30
N ASN A 219 11.79 -7.35 36.55
CA ASN A 219 11.96 -8.27 37.69
C ASN A 219 10.62 -8.62 38.38
N LEU A 220 9.47 -8.15 37.89
CA LEU A 220 8.13 -8.41 38.40
C LEU A 220 7.35 -9.28 37.39
N THR A 221 7.19 -10.59 37.64
CA THR A 221 6.35 -11.38 36.73
C THR A 221 4.86 -11.15 37.02
N LEU A 222 4.02 -11.27 36.00
CA LEU A 222 2.56 -11.17 36.11
C LEU A 222 1.91 -12.29 36.97
N ALA A 223 2.69 -13.30 37.38
CA ALA A 223 2.28 -14.32 38.34
C ALA A 223 2.66 -13.98 39.79
N ASP A 224 3.58 -13.03 40.01
CA ASP A 224 4.08 -12.69 41.36
C ASP A 224 3.14 -11.77 42.15
N TYR A 225 2.16 -11.11 41.52
CA TYR A 225 1.30 -10.13 42.20
C TYR A 225 -0.21 -10.36 41.96
N GLU A 226 -0.99 -10.24 43.02
CA GLU A 226 -2.42 -10.59 43.06
C GLU A 226 -3.24 -9.39 43.55
N VAL A 227 -3.89 -8.67 42.63
CA VAL A 227 -4.81 -7.56 42.95
C VAL A 227 -6.26 -8.06 42.86
N SER A 228 -7.03 -7.94 43.94
CA SER A 228 -8.44 -8.36 44.01
C SER A 228 -9.34 -7.22 44.45
N GLY A 229 -10.23 -6.78 43.57
CA GLY A 229 -11.25 -5.76 43.86
C GLY A 229 -12.49 -6.32 44.54
N ALA A 230 -13.09 -5.57 45.47
CA ALA A 230 -14.40 -5.88 46.06
C ALA A 230 -15.27 -4.61 46.25
N PRO A 231 -16.57 -4.64 45.89
CA PRO A 231 -17.47 -3.51 46.02
C PRO A 231 -18.02 -3.38 47.46
N VAL A 232 -17.81 -2.21 48.07
CA VAL A 232 -18.29 -1.92 49.43
C VAL A 232 -19.81 -1.68 49.43
N ARG A 233 -20.55 -2.70 49.89
CA ARG A 233 -22.00 -2.68 50.15
C ARG A 233 -22.27 -3.39 51.49
N GLN A 234 -23.20 -2.88 52.30
CA GLN A 234 -23.43 -3.29 53.69
C GLN A 234 -23.32 -4.81 53.96
N ASN A 235 -24.15 -5.63 53.31
CA ASN A 235 -24.17 -7.09 53.53
C ASN A 235 -23.00 -7.86 52.85
N HIS A 236 -22.15 -7.17 52.09
CA HIS A 236 -21.01 -7.76 51.38
C HIS A 236 -19.67 -7.45 52.05
N VAL A 237 -19.50 -6.34 52.78
CA VAL A 237 -18.19 -5.96 53.34
C VAL A 237 -17.64 -7.04 54.27
N GLU A 238 -18.40 -7.49 55.27
CA GLU A 238 -17.99 -8.55 56.19
C GLU A 238 -17.62 -9.84 55.45
N LYS A 239 -18.45 -10.24 54.49
CA LYS A 239 -18.22 -11.43 53.68
C LYS A 239 -16.96 -11.31 52.82
N SER A 240 -16.78 -10.21 52.10
CA SER A 240 -15.62 -9.99 51.24
C SER A 240 -14.32 -9.84 52.05
N LEU A 241 -14.37 -9.21 53.22
CA LEU A 241 -13.23 -9.15 54.12
C LEU A 241 -12.87 -10.53 54.69
N ALA A 242 -13.86 -11.35 55.04
CA ALA A 242 -13.61 -12.75 55.42
C ALA A 242 -12.99 -13.55 54.25
N GLU A 243 -13.57 -13.50 53.05
CA GLU A 243 -13.04 -14.18 51.85
C GLU A 243 -11.64 -13.71 51.46
N LEU A 244 -11.30 -12.43 51.67
CA LEU A 244 -9.95 -11.90 51.43
C LEU A 244 -8.98 -12.29 52.55
N LYS A 245 -9.40 -12.25 53.81
CA LYS A 245 -8.59 -12.71 54.95
C LYS A 245 -8.26 -14.20 54.84
N ASP A 246 -9.25 -15.04 54.53
CA ASP A 246 -9.07 -16.49 54.34
C ASP A 246 -8.20 -16.81 53.11
N ARG A 247 -8.15 -15.91 52.11
CA ARG A 247 -7.21 -15.98 50.98
C ARG A 247 -5.81 -15.46 51.31
N GLY A 248 -5.52 -15.04 52.54
CA GLY A 248 -4.20 -14.54 52.96
C GLY A 248 -3.86 -13.15 52.43
N TYR A 249 -4.83 -12.23 52.39
CA TYR A 249 -4.56 -10.81 52.15
C TYR A 249 -4.24 -10.08 53.45
N HIS A 250 -3.13 -9.33 53.46
CA HIS A 250 -2.63 -8.56 54.61
C HIS A 250 -2.55 -7.05 54.34
N VAL A 251 -2.47 -6.65 53.06
CA VAL A 251 -2.44 -5.25 52.60
C VAL A 251 -3.77 -4.89 51.95
N PHE A 252 -4.42 -3.83 52.44
CA PHE A 252 -5.76 -3.42 52.02
C PHE A 252 -5.78 -1.95 51.55
N CYS A 253 -5.93 -1.74 50.25
CA CYS A 253 -6.17 -0.44 49.64
C CYS A 253 -7.66 -0.07 49.73
N LEU A 254 -7.97 1.10 50.27
CA LEU A 254 -9.33 1.58 50.54
C LEU A 254 -9.64 2.82 49.67
N VAL A 255 -10.60 2.68 48.76
CA VAL A 255 -11.07 3.72 47.83
C VAL A 255 -12.54 4.01 48.08
N LEU A 256 -12.80 4.61 49.23
CA LEU A 256 -14.14 4.75 49.84
C LEU A 256 -14.49 6.24 50.04
N LEU A 257 -15.77 6.55 50.23
CA LEU A 257 -16.24 7.89 50.63
C LEU A 257 -17.28 7.78 51.75
N GLY A 258 -17.22 8.71 52.71
CA GLY A 258 -18.21 8.88 53.79
C GLY A 258 -18.45 7.61 54.61
N ASP A 259 -19.72 7.30 54.86
CA ASP A 259 -20.24 6.19 55.69
C ASP A 259 -19.65 4.80 55.34
N SER A 260 -19.06 4.66 54.15
CA SER A 260 -18.32 3.47 53.71
C SER A 260 -17.13 3.13 54.63
N PHE A 261 -16.47 4.13 55.22
CA PHE A 261 -15.34 3.91 56.14
C PHE A 261 -15.78 3.34 57.51
N PRO A 262 -16.74 3.96 58.25
CA PRO A 262 -17.33 3.35 59.45
C PRO A 262 -17.78 1.90 59.28
N LEU A 263 -18.46 1.61 58.17
CA LEU A 263 -18.90 0.26 57.81
C LEU A 263 -17.70 -0.70 57.67
N PHE A 264 -16.69 -0.30 56.90
CA PHE A 264 -15.45 -1.06 56.74
C PHE A 264 -14.76 -1.36 58.08
N PHE A 265 -14.55 -0.34 58.91
CA PHE A 265 -13.84 -0.49 60.17
C PHE A 265 -14.60 -1.38 61.17
N ARG A 266 -15.94 -1.30 61.24
CA ARG A 266 -16.74 -2.22 62.07
C ARG A 266 -16.59 -3.68 61.60
N SER A 267 -16.63 -3.93 60.30
CA SER A 267 -16.44 -5.28 59.74
C SER A 267 -15.03 -5.82 59.96
N ALA A 268 -13.99 -4.98 59.83
CA ALA A 268 -12.60 -5.34 60.09
C ALA A 268 -12.34 -5.65 61.58
N ALA A 269 -12.94 -4.87 62.50
CA ALA A 269 -12.92 -5.13 63.94
C ALA A 269 -13.52 -6.50 64.28
N TYR A 270 -14.75 -6.77 63.79
CA TYR A 270 -15.44 -8.06 63.97
C TYR A 270 -14.58 -9.25 63.52
N LEU A 271 -13.88 -9.11 62.39
CA LEU A 271 -12.98 -10.11 61.84
C LEU A 271 -11.58 -10.15 62.48
N ASN A 272 -11.33 -9.38 63.55
CA ASN A 272 -10.03 -9.26 64.24
C ASN A 272 -8.87 -8.83 63.31
N MET A 273 -9.15 -8.01 62.30
CA MET A 273 -8.16 -7.47 61.36
C MET A 273 -7.46 -6.20 61.89
N PHE A 274 -7.67 -5.89 63.18
CA PHE A 274 -7.11 -4.73 63.90
C PHE A 274 -5.86 -5.08 64.73
N ARG A 275 -5.31 -6.28 64.55
CA ARG A 275 -4.16 -6.82 65.29
C ARG A 275 -2.93 -6.90 64.36
N THR A 276 -1.76 -7.18 64.96
CA THR A 276 -0.51 -7.51 64.25
C THR A 276 -0.77 -8.41 63.04
N GLY A 277 -0.32 -7.98 61.86
CA GLY A 277 -0.49 -8.73 60.61
C GLY A 277 -1.33 -8.05 59.54
N PHE A 278 -1.91 -6.87 59.77
CA PHE A 278 -2.72 -6.15 58.77
C PHE A 278 -2.25 -4.71 58.58
N THR A 279 -2.36 -4.19 57.36
CA THR A 279 -2.11 -2.77 57.06
C THR A 279 -3.05 -2.24 55.98
N TYR A 280 -3.29 -0.94 56.02
CA TYR A 280 -4.31 -0.23 55.26
C TYR A 280 -3.70 0.96 54.53
N ILE A 281 -4.15 1.25 53.31
CA ILE A 281 -3.65 2.37 52.50
C ILE A 281 -4.75 3.07 51.71
N THR A 282 -4.70 4.40 51.61
CA THR A 282 -5.61 5.22 50.79
C THR A 282 -4.84 6.29 50.01
N THR A 283 -5.51 7.00 49.10
CA THR A 283 -4.92 8.12 48.35
C THR A 283 -5.28 9.47 48.95
N ASP A 284 -6.55 9.85 48.88
CA ASP A 284 -6.98 11.25 48.95
C ASP A 284 -8.08 11.52 49.99
N PHE A 285 -8.58 10.49 50.68
CA PHE A 285 -9.53 10.66 51.79
C PHE A 285 -8.84 10.73 53.15
N ASP A 286 -9.45 11.43 54.11
CA ASP A 286 -8.95 11.55 55.49
C ASP A 286 -9.82 10.72 56.46
N VAL A 287 -9.20 9.76 57.16
CA VAL A 287 -9.89 8.93 58.17
C VAL A 287 -10.06 9.64 59.52
N SER A 288 -9.43 10.80 59.72
CA SER A 288 -9.44 11.54 61.00
C SER A 288 -10.85 11.89 61.47
N ASN A 289 -11.80 12.14 60.56
CA ASN A 289 -13.20 12.37 60.91
C ASN A 289 -13.81 11.16 61.65
N VAL A 290 -13.41 9.92 61.28
CA VAL A 290 -13.90 8.69 61.93
C VAL A 290 -13.33 8.53 63.35
N VAL A 291 -12.14 9.10 63.61
CA VAL A 291 -11.49 9.11 64.94
C VAL A 291 -11.97 10.28 65.80
N GLN A 292 -12.35 11.40 65.19
CA GLN A 292 -12.88 12.58 65.87
C GLN A 292 -14.36 12.45 66.26
N PHE A 293 -15.17 11.75 65.45
CA PHE A 293 -16.60 11.52 65.68
C PHE A 293 -16.95 10.02 65.75
N PRO A 294 -16.29 9.22 66.61
CA PRO A 294 -16.44 7.76 66.61
C PRO A 294 -17.86 7.31 67.03
N GLU A 295 -18.54 8.08 67.87
CA GLU A 295 -19.89 7.78 68.37
C GLU A 295 -20.97 7.99 67.28
N GLU A 296 -20.83 9.02 66.43
CA GLU A 296 -21.70 9.21 65.25
C GLU A 296 -21.56 8.07 64.23
N HIS A 297 -20.44 7.36 64.30
CA HIS A 297 -20.10 6.21 63.47
C HIS A 297 -20.31 4.86 64.18
N GLY A 298 -20.84 4.88 65.41
CA GLY A 298 -21.21 3.70 66.18
C GLY A 298 -20.03 2.92 66.76
N PHE A 299 -19.02 3.63 67.25
CA PHE A 299 -17.95 3.15 68.13
C PHE A 299 -18.17 3.75 69.54
N ASP A 300 -19.36 3.52 70.10
CA ASP A 300 -19.96 4.24 71.25
C ASP A 300 -19.32 3.94 72.62
N SER A 301 -18.18 3.25 72.66
CA SER A 301 -17.54 2.85 73.91
C SER A 301 -16.05 3.21 73.92
N PRO A 302 -15.49 3.65 75.06
CA PRO A 302 -14.06 3.93 75.18
C PRO A 302 -13.13 2.75 74.89
N GLY A 303 -13.66 1.51 74.87
CA GLY A 303 -12.95 0.33 74.37
C GLY A 303 -12.86 0.32 72.84
N ALA A 304 -14.01 0.41 72.17
CA ALA A 304 -14.09 0.43 70.70
C ALA A 304 -13.37 1.65 70.08
N GLN A 305 -13.38 2.81 70.75
CA GLN A 305 -12.64 4.01 70.33
C GLN A 305 -11.12 3.79 70.34
N ARG A 306 -10.60 3.08 71.35
CA ARG A 306 -9.18 2.69 71.41
C ARG A 306 -8.85 1.62 70.38
N GLU A 307 -9.70 0.60 70.25
CA GLU A 307 -9.51 -0.48 69.28
C GLU A 307 -9.47 0.06 67.84
N LEU A 308 -10.27 1.09 67.53
CA LEU A 308 -10.20 1.83 66.27
C LEU A 308 -8.89 2.63 66.13
N SER A 309 -8.48 3.39 67.16
CA SER A 309 -7.24 4.20 67.10
C SER A 309 -5.99 3.33 66.94
N ASP A 310 -5.90 2.22 67.68
CA ASP A 310 -4.79 1.26 67.60
C ASP A 310 -4.76 0.53 66.25
N ALA A 311 -5.92 0.29 65.62
CA ALA A 311 -6.02 -0.30 64.28
C ALA A 311 -5.61 0.65 63.15
N LEU A 312 -5.66 1.96 63.39
CA LEU A 312 -5.22 2.99 62.44
C LEU A 312 -3.72 3.27 62.55
N GLN A 313 -3.02 2.78 63.57
CA GLN A 313 -1.57 2.92 63.67
C GLN A 313 -0.89 2.36 62.42
N GLY A 314 -0.11 3.20 61.72
CA GLY A 314 0.58 2.80 60.49
C GLY A 314 -0.31 2.66 59.25
N PHE A 315 -1.59 3.06 59.31
CA PHE A 315 -2.42 3.28 58.13
C PHE A 315 -1.73 4.32 57.23
N LEU A 316 -1.59 4.05 55.94
CA LEU A 316 -0.90 4.92 54.98
C LEU A 316 -1.84 5.79 54.12
N ARG A 317 -1.38 7.00 53.77
CA ARG A 317 -2.01 7.87 52.77
C ARG A 317 -0.99 8.36 51.74
N VAL A 318 -1.40 8.40 50.46
CA VAL A 318 -0.58 8.84 49.32
C VAL A 318 -1.31 9.92 48.51
N GLN A 319 -1.02 11.19 48.81
CA GLN A 319 -1.67 12.35 48.18
C GLN A 319 -0.64 13.24 47.47
N PHE A 320 -1.00 13.87 46.35
CA PHE A 320 -0.13 14.89 45.72
C PHE A 320 0.07 16.08 46.67
N SER A 321 1.32 16.42 46.95
CA SER A 321 1.69 17.47 47.91
C SER A 321 1.22 18.85 47.43
N PRO A 322 0.17 19.46 48.04
CA PRO A 322 -0.42 20.69 47.54
C PRO A 322 0.16 21.95 48.19
N VAL A 323 0.93 21.80 49.27
CA VAL A 323 1.30 22.91 50.17
C VAL A 323 2.45 23.73 49.57
N SER A 324 2.11 24.79 48.84
CA SER A 324 3.02 25.91 48.59
C SER A 324 3.00 26.86 49.79
N GLU A 325 3.92 26.70 50.74
CA GLU A 325 4.22 27.82 51.65
C GLU A 325 4.98 28.92 50.88
N PRO A 326 4.68 30.21 51.07
CA PRO A 326 3.81 30.80 52.10
C PRO A 326 2.33 31.00 51.69
N SER A 327 1.85 30.43 50.59
CA SER A 327 0.47 30.62 50.11
C SER A 327 -0.56 29.96 51.04
N TYR A 328 -0.29 28.75 51.54
CA TYR A 328 -1.17 28.07 52.50
C TYR A 328 -1.35 28.89 53.79
N SER A 329 -0.26 29.25 54.49
CA SER A 329 -0.34 29.99 55.75
C SER A 329 -1.01 31.35 55.63
N ARG A 330 -0.90 32.02 54.47
CA ARG A 330 -1.65 33.27 54.18
C ARG A 330 -3.15 33.03 54.01
N LEU A 331 -3.54 31.96 53.31
CA LEU A 331 -4.95 31.65 53.09
C LEU A 331 -5.63 31.12 54.38
N ASP A 332 -4.93 30.31 55.17
CA ASP A 332 -5.38 29.88 56.49
C ASP A 332 -5.55 31.06 57.45
N ALA A 333 -4.62 32.02 57.46
CA ALA A 333 -4.77 33.27 58.22
C ALA A 333 -5.98 34.10 57.73
N ALA A 334 -6.23 34.16 56.42
CA ALA A 334 -7.41 34.84 55.86
C ALA A 334 -8.72 34.13 56.21
N ALA A 335 -8.72 32.79 56.30
CA ALA A 335 -9.84 31.99 56.77
C ALA A 335 -10.18 32.28 58.24
N ARG A 336 -9.18 32.23 59.14
CA ARG A 336 -9.36 32.55 60.57
C ARG A 336 -9.79 34.00 60.83
N ALA A 337 -9.45 34.92 59.92
CA ALA A 337 -9.82 36.33 59.98
C ALA A 337 -11.18 36.65 59.32
N ALA A 338 -11.85 35.66 58.72
CA ALA A 338 -13.21 35.78 58.23
C ALA A 338 -14.20 35.28 59.30
N GLY A 339 -15.27 36.04 59.55
CA GLY A 339 -16.42 35.54 60.32
C GLY A 339 -17.34 34.69 59.46
N ALA A 340 -18.24 33.93 60.10
CA ALA A 340 -19.16 32.98 59.47
C ALA A 340 -20.05 33.61 58.39
N GLY A 341 -20.32 34.90 58.46
CA GLY A 341 -21.07 35.67 57.44
C GLY A 341 -20.41 35.78 56.06
N ILE A 342 -19.26 35.13 55.81
CA ILE A 342 -18.74 34.88 54.45
C ILE A 342 -19.39 33.64 53.80
N LEU A 343 -19.98 32.72 54.59
CA LEU A 343 -20.54 31.48 54.11
C LEU A 343 -22.00 31.64 53.64
N PRO A 344 -22.49 30.80 52.72
CA PRO A 344 -23.92 30.66 52.43
C PRO A 344 -24.72 30.27 53.68
N GLU A 345 -25.97 30.73 53.76
CA GLU A 345 -26.91 30.41 54.85
C GLU A 345 -27.07 28.89 55.01
N GLU A 346 -27.19 28.15 53.90
CA GLU A 346 -27.35 26.69 53.89
C GLU A 346 -26.10 25.95 54.44
N VAL A 347 -24.92 26.56 54.36
CA VAL A 347 -23.65 26.01 54.87
C VAL A 347 -23.48 26.33 56.35
N ALA A 348 -23.87 27.55 56.78
CA ALA A 348 -23.89 27.92 58.20
C ALA A 348 -24.92 27.09 58.98
N GLU A 349 -26.11 26.85 58.42
CA GLU A 349 -27.07 25.87 58.94
C GLU A 349 -26.50 24.45 58.96
N GLY A 350 -25.68 24.08 57.97
CA GLY A 350 -24.95 22.82 57.91
C GLY A 350 -24.03 22.62 59.13
N ILE A 351 -23.18 23.61 59.42
CA ILE A 351 -22.25 23.59 60.55
C ILE A 351 -23.01 23.59 61.89
N ALA A 352 -24.04 24.42 62.03
CA ALA A 352 -24.88 24.47 63.23
C ALA A 352 -25.64 23.14 63.49
N ALA A 353 -26.04 22.44 62.43
CA ALA A 353 -26.66 21.11 62.54
C ALA A 353 -25.67 20.00 62.98
N GLU A 354 -24.35 20.23 62.87
CA GLU A 354 -23.30 19.38 63.46
C GLU A 354 -22.97 19.79 64.91
N GLY A 355 -23.79 20.64 65.54
CA GLY A 355 -23.62 21.08 66.94
C GLY A 355 -22.47 22.06 67.19
N LYS A 356 -21.90 22.64 66.13
CA LYS A 356 -20.73 23.53 66.17
C LYS A 356 -21.17 24.98 65.96
N ASP A 357 -20.65 25.92 66.75
CA ASP A 357 -20.87 27.34 66.48
C ASP A 357 -20.13 27.76 65.19
N PRO A 358 -20.79 28.43 64.22
CA PRO A 358 -20.15 28.79 62.96
C PRO A 358 -18.95 29.74 63.08
N ASP A 359 -18.95 30.71 64.01
CA ASP A 359 -17.83 31.65 64.18
C ASP A 359 -16.67 31.00 64.95
N GLU A 360 -16.96 30.15 65.95
CA GLU A 360 -15.94 29.30 66.59
C GLU A 360 -15.30 28.35 65.56
N TRP A 361 -16.10 27.72 64.70
CA TRP A 361 -15.63 26.81 63.65
C TRP A 361 -14.75 27.50 62.60
N MET A 362 -15.03 28.76 62.27
CA MET A 362 -14.20 29.60 61.38
C MET A 362 -12.84 29.94 62.01
N SER A 363 -12.78 30.14 63.34
CA SER A 363 -11.53 30.46 64.05
C SER A 363 -10.46 29.36 63.96
N LEU A 364 -10.87 28.13 63.62
CA LEU A 364 -9.99 26.97 63.38
C LEU A 364 -9.25 27.01 62.04
N GLY A 365 -9.63 27.91 61.11
CA GLY A 365 -8.96 28.11 59.83
C GLY A 365 -9.30 27.05 58.77
N LEU A 366 -8.31 26.61 58.01
CA LEU A 366 -8.47 25.56 56.99
C LEU A 366 -8.10 24.16 57.48
N GLN A 367 -7.41 24.04 58.63
CA GLN A 367 -7.01 22.76 59.26
C GLN A 367 -6.28 21.76 58.32
N GLY A 368 -5.64 22.24 57.24
CA GLY A 368 -4.99 21.39 56.25
C GLY A 368 -5.94 20.76 55.20
N ASP A 369 -7.19 21.20 55.10
CA ASP A 369 -8.10 20.74 54.03
C ASP A 369 -7.55 21.12 52.64
N VAL A 370 -6.97 20.12 51.97
CA VAL A 370 -6.42 20.21 50.61
C VAL A 370 -7.50 20.66 49.61
N TYR A 371 -8.75 20.22 49.79
CA TYR A 371 -9.82 20.53 48.84
C TYR A 371 -10.23 22.01 48.91
N SER A 372 -10.10 22.68 50.07
CA SER A 372 -10.25 24.14 50.16
C SER A 372 -9.26 24.90 49.26
N LEU A 373 -8.04 24.40 49.11
CA LEU A 373 -7.00 24.99 48.26
C LEU A 373 -7.35 24.79 46.78
N TYR A 374 -7.80 23.58 46.41
CA TYR A 374 -8.31 23.30 45.06
C TYR A 374 -9.59 24.11 44.74
N ALA A 375 -10.48 24.33 45.70
CA ALA A 375 -11.67 25.16 45.51
C ALA A 375 -11.33 26.64 45.32
N TYR A 376 -10.34 27.13 46.06
CA TYR A 376 -9.77 28.47 45.89
C TYR A 376 -9.18 28.64 44.48
N ASP A 377 -8.33 27.70 44.05
CA ASP A 377 -7.67 27.75 42.74
C ASP A 377 -8.62 27.51 41.55
N ALA A 378 -9.71 26.75 41.72
CA ALA A 378 -10.74 26.59 40.71
C ALA A 378 -11.42 27.92 40.36
N VAL A 379 -11.76 28.72 41.39
CA VAL A 379 -12.33 30.06 41.22
C VAL A 379 -11.31 31.00 40.56
N TRP A 380 -10.05 31.00 40.99
CA TRP A 380 -9.00 31.84 40.39
C TRP A 380 -8.73 31.50 38.93
N THR A 381 -8.75 30.21 38.56
CA THR A 381 -8.64 29.75 37.17
C THR A 381 -9.74 30.38 36.30
N VAL A 382 -10.98 30.36 36.76
CA VAL A 382 -12.11 30.98 36.06
C VAL A 382 -11.96 32.50 35.99
N ALA A 383 -11.56 33.16 37.08
CA ALA A 383 -11.38 34.62 37.12
C ALA A 383 -10.31 35.11 36.12
N LEU A 384 -9.14 34.48 36.12
CA LEU A 384 -8.05 34.78 35.19
C LEU A 384 -8.46 34.51 33.74
N ALA A 385 -9.20 33.43 33.47
CA ALA A 385 -9.70 33.12 32.14
C ALA A 385 -10.78 34.11 31.66
N LEU A 386 -11.71 34.53 32.52
CA LEU A 386 -12.72 35.56 32.22
C LEU A 386 -12.05 36.91 31.90
N ARG A 387 -11.07 37.34 32.71
CA ARG A 387 -10.32 38.60 32.50
C ARG A 387 -9.46 38.56 31.23
N LYS A 388 -8.94 37.39 30.86
CA LYS A 388 -8.27 37.14 29.57
C LYS A 388 -9.29 37.25 28.42
N ALA A 389 -10.49 36.68 28.60
CA ALA A 389 -11.56 36.69 27.60
C ALA A 389 -12.09 38.10 27.26
N GLU A 390 -12.30 38.95 28.28
CA GLU A 390 -12.66 40.38 28.10
C GLU A 390 -11.72 41.11 27.12
N ARG A 391 -10.44 40.74 27.11
CA ARG A 391 -9.37 41.40 26.35
C ARG A 391 -9.07 40.73 25.01
N SER A 392 -9.40 39.46 24.82
CA SER A 392 -8.96 38.66 23.65
C SER A 392 -10.07 38.05 22.79
N VAL A 393 -11.33 38.05 23.24
CA VAL A 393 -12.44 37.44 22.50
C VAL A 393 -13.28 38.54 21.84
N SER A 394 -13.26 38.58 20.50
CA SER A 394 -14.21 39.38 19.73
C SER A 394 -15.65 38.96 20.07
N ASP A 395 -16.54 39.93 20.24
CA ASP A 395 -17.95 39.72 20.58
C ASP A 395 -18.21 39.03 21.94
N TRP A 396 -17.30 39.17 22.90
CA TRP A 396 -17.43 38.59 24.25
C TRP A 396 -18.73 38.94 25.01
N SER A 397 -19.33 40.10 24.73
CA SER A 397 -20.52 40.62 25.42
C SER A 397 -21.64 41.18 24.52
N SER A 398 -21.46 41.20 23.19
CA SER A 398 -22.36 41.83 22.20
C SER A 398 -23.62 40.99 21.90
N GLY A 399 -24.38 40.69 22.95
CA GLY A 399 -25.62 39.90 22.88
C GLY A 399 -26.11 39.33 24.22
N GLY A 400 -25.39 39.59 25.33
CA GLY A 400 -25.82 39.14 26.66
C GLY A 400 -25.57 37.67 26.99
N ARG A 401 -24.75 36.95 26.21
CA ARG A 401 -24.25 35.60 26.54
C ARG A 401 -22.76 35.51 26.19
N CYS A 402 -21.94 35.09 27.15
CA CYS A 402 -20.51 34.88 26.94
C CYS A 402 -20.25 33.59 26.14
N ASN A 403 -19.17 33.56 25.34
CA ASN A 403 -18.80 32.38 24.57
C ASN A 403 -18.07 31.35 25.46
N GLY A 404 -18.83 30.46 26.10
CA GLY A 404 -18.30 29.46 27.04
C GLY A 404 -17.28 28.48 26.43
N ALA A 405 -17.35 28.20 25.12
CA ALA A 405 -16.36 27.39 24.41
C ALA A 405 -15.05 28.15 24.11
N ALA A 406 -15.09 29.48 24.00
CA ALA A 406 -13.89 30.32 24.05
C ALA A 406 -13.33 30.39 25.47
N LEU A 407 -14.20 30.53 26.48
CA LEU A 407 -13.80 30.57 27.89
C LEU A 407 -13.12 29.27 28.34
N ASN A 408 -13.63 28.10 27.97
CA ASN A 408 -13.02 26.82 28.33
C ASN A 408 -11.60 26.66 27.77
N ARG A 409 -11.36 27.13 26.53
CA ARG A 409 -10.00 27.17 25.95
C ARG A 409 -9.08 28.12 26.70
N LEU A 410 -9.62 29.21 27.25
CA LEU A 410 -8.84 30.15 28.07
C LEU A 410 -8.56 29.59 29.48
N ILE A 411 -9.53 28.91 30.11
CA ILE A 411 -9.39 28.15 31.36
C ILE A 411 -8.25 27.13 31.25
N ARG A 412 -8.27 26.30 30.21
CA ARG A 412 -7.23 25.28 29.98
C ARG A 412 -5.88 25.85 29.54
N SER A 413 -5.83 27.12 29.13
CA SER A 413 -4.59 27.87 28.89
C SER A 413 -4.09 28.67 30.10
N ALA A 414 -4.67 28.44 31.28
CA ALA A 414 -4.23 29.09 32.51
C ALA A 414 -2.95 28.43 33.06
N SER A 415 -2.05 29.28 33.57
CA SER A 415 -0.83 28.92 34.26
C SER A 415 -0.56 30.03 35.29
N PHE A 416 -0.64 29.73 36.59
CA PHE A 416 -0.45 30.72 37.66
C PHE A 416 0.02 30.09 38.99
N GLY A 417 0.55 30.92 39.89
CA GLY A 417 0.88 30.51 41.27
C GLY A 417 -0.35 30.49 42.17
N GLY A 418 -0.88 29.31 42.47
CA GLY A 418 -2.08 29.12 43.29
C GLY A 418 -1.82 28.87 44.79
N ALA A 419 -2.92 28.63 45.51
CA ALA A 419 -2.93 28.18 46.90
C ALA A 419 -2.48 26.72 47.05
N SER A 420 -2.64 25.91 45.99
CA SER A 420 -2.25 24.50 45.93
C SER A 420 -1.01 24.24 45.06
N GLY A 421 -0.07 25.21 45.02
CA GLY A 421 1.11 25.18 44.15
C GLY A 421 0.87 25.73 42.74
N GLU A 422 1.65 25.28 41.75
CA GLU A 422 1.48 25.70 40.36
C GLU A 422 0.17 25.13 39.78
N VAL A 423 -0.67 26.00 39.22
CA VAL A 423 -1.95 25.62 38.61
C VAL A 423 -1.82 25.75 37.10
N ARG A 424 -1.65 24.62 36.41
CA ARG A 424 -1.64 24.48 34.95
C ARG A 424 -2.33 23.20 34.51
N PHE A 425 -2.77 23.17 33.26
CA PHE A 425 -3.46 22.04 32.65
C PHE A 425 -2.56 21.30 31.65
N THR A 426 -2.75 19.99 31.57
CA THR A 426 -2.07 19.10 30.64
C THR A 426 -2.32 19.50 29.19
N SER A 427 -1.36 19.23 28.31
CA SER A 427 -1.51 19.46 26.88
C SER A 427 -0.88 18.37 26.04
N GLU A 428 -1.50 18.12 24.90
CA GLU A 428 -1.05 17.21 23.85
C GLU A 428 -0.66 18.04 22.62
N VAL A 429 0.07 17.43 21.69
CA VAL A 429 0.36 18.02 20.37
C VAL A 429 -0.42 17.20 19.35
N ASP A 430 -1.24 17.86 18.52
CA ASP A 430 -2.00 17.18 17.47
C ASP A 430 -1.13 16.78 16.27
N ASP A 431 -1.70 15.99 15.35
CA ASP A 431 -1.03 15.52 14.12
C ASP A 431 -0.57 16.66 13.18
N GLN A 432 -0.93 17.91 13.49
CA GLN A 432 -0.61 19.12 12.73
C GLN A 432 0.40 20.02 13.47
N GLY A 433 0.84 19.64 14.68
CA GLY A 433 1.80 20.37 15.49
C GLY A 433 1.20 21.42 16.43
N ASN A 434 -0.12 21.50 16.57
CA ASN A 434 -0.77 22.45 17.48
C ASN A 434 -0.86 21.90 18.91
N THR A 435 -0.62 22.75 19.91
CA THR A 435 -0.87 22.41 21.32
C THR A 435 -2.36 22.39 21.63
N ILE A 436 -2.92 21.22 21.92
CA ILE A 436 -4.28 21.05 22.45
C ILE A 436 -4.19 20.98 23.98
N HIS A 437 -4.80 21.94 24.68
CA HIS A 437 -4.92 21.88 26.13
C HIS A 437 -6.12 21.03 26.57
N LEU A 438 -5.86 20.07 27.47
CA LEU A 438 -6.84 19.14 28.02
C LEU A 438 -7.52 19.73 29.27
N GLY A 439 -8.46 19.00 29.86
CA GLY A 439 -9.15 19.42 31.10
C GLY A 439 -8.44 19.07 32.41
N ASP A 440 -7.40 18.24 32.38
CA ASP A 440 -6.77 17.69 33.58
C ASP A 440 -5.58 18.51 34.06
N ARG A 441 -5.43 18.65 35.38
CA ARG A 441 -4.28 19.31 36.00
C ARG A 441 -2.98 18.57 35.68
N ASP A 442 -1.97 19.34 35.29
CA ASP A 442 -0.62 18.83 35.06
C ASP A 442 0.13 18.70 36.39
N VAL A 443 0.44 17.45 36.75
CA VAL A 443 1.16 17.08 37.98
C VAL A 443 2.67 16.89 37.76
N SER A 444 3.20 17.21 36.58
CA SER A 444 4.57 16.85 36.19
C SER A 444 5.68 17.50 37.03
N GLY A 445 5.35 18.50 37.86
CA GLY A 445 6.19 19.15 38.88
C GLY A 445 5.68 19.01 40.32
N MET A 446 4.90 17.97 40.64
CA MET A 446 4.37 17.70 41.98
C MET A 446 4.80 16.30 42.46
N ASP A 447 5.38 16.22 43.66
CA ASP A 447 5.66 14.95 44.32
C ASP A 447 4.42 14.46 45.10
N SER A 448 4.28 13.14 45.26
CA SER A 448 3.28 12.55 46.15
C SER A 448 3.83 12.44 47.57
N LEU A 449 3.16 13.07 48.52
CA LEU A 449 3.45 12.97 49.95
C LEU A 449 2.91 11.64 50.48
N VAL A 450 3.78 10.86 51.10
CA VAL A 450 3.43 9.62 51.81
C VAL A 450 3.35 9.95 53.30
N GLN A 451 2.23 9.62 53.91
CA GLN A 451 1.98 9.84 55.35
C GLN A 451 1.54 8.54 56.00
N PHE A 452 1.83 8.37 57.30
CA PHE A 452 1.23 7.34 58.13
C PHE A 452 0.44 7.96 59.29
N TYR A 453 -0.60 7.28 59.76
CA TYR A 453 -1.35 7.71 60.92
C TYR A 453 -0.68 7.21 62.22
N ASP A 454 -0.52 8.11 63.20
CA ASP A 454 0.09 7.84 64.50
C ASP A 454 -0.95 7.96 65.62
N ASN A 455 -1.22 6.86 66.33
CA ASN A 455 -2.20 6.81 67.41
C ASN A 455 -1.78 7.66 68.64
N ARG A 456 -0.48 7.99 68.78
CA ARG A 456 0.06 8.80 69.88
C ARG A 456 -0.25 10.29 69.72
N THR A 457 -0.22 10.79 68.49
CA THR A 457 -0.57 12.18 68.14
C THR A 457 -1.99 12.32 67.56
N MET A 458 -2.66 11.21 67.26
CA MET A 458 -3.98 11.12 66.61
C MET A 458 -4.04 11.87 65.26
N ALA A 459 -2.92 11.90 64.53
CA ALA A 459 -2.72 12.71 63.34
C ALA A 459 -1.95 11.95 62.24
N TRP A 460 -2.02 12.50 61.02
CA TRP A 460 -1.15 12.10 59.92
C TRP A 460 0.25 12.66 60.10
N VAL A 461 1.25 11.81 59.96
CA VAL A 461 2.67 12.10 60.09
C VAL A 461 3.37 11.83 58.76
N ASP A 462 4.17 12.79 58.29
CA ASP A 462 4.94 12.66 57.05
C ASP A 462 5.98 11.53 57.17
N ALA A 463 5.86 10.55 56.28
CA ALA A 463 6.78 9.42 56.14
C ALA A 463 7.88 9.71 55.10
N GLY A 464 7.54 10.43 54.03
CA GLY A 464 8.46 10.75 52.95
C GLY A 464 7.77 11.24 51.68
N ARG A 465 8.54 11.37 50.60
CA ARG A 465 8.06 11.86 49.30
C ARG A 465 8.36 10.85 48.20
N LEU A 466 7.34 10.54 47.42
CA LEU A 466 7.45 9.75 46.20
C LEU A 466 7.49 10.71 45.00
N GLY A 467 8.68 10.88 44.44
CA GLY A 467 8.92 11.65 43.23
C GLY A 467 9.31 10.76 42.05
N ARG A 468 9.72 11.37 40.93
CA ARG A 468 10.20 10.62 39.75
C ARG A 468 11.37 9.69 40.07
N GLY A 469 12.23 10.09 41.01
CA GLY A 469 13.43 9.34 41.42
C GLY A 469 13.17 8.11 42.31
N GLY A 470 11.96 7.92 42.85
CA GLY A 470 11.63 6.87 43.82
C GLY A 470 11.07 7.44 45.12
N TYR A 471 10.91 6.58 46.11
CA TYR A 471 10.48 6.97 47.45
C TYR A 471 11.67 7.42 48.31
N ALA A 472 11.68 8.70 48.66
CA ALA A 472 12.60 9.26 49.65
C ALA A 472 11.92 9.25 51.03
N ALA A 473 12.30 8.29 51.88
CA ALA A 473 11.83 8.24 53.27
C ALA A 473 12.45 9.39 54.08
N GLU A 474 11.61 10.22 54.68
CA GLU A 474 11.97 11.27 55.65
C GLU A 474 11.82 10.76 57.10
N ARG A 475 11.03 9.70 57.32
CA ARG A 475 10.76 9.07 58.62
C ARG A 475 10.43 7.58 58.47
N GLU A 476 10.79 6.79 59.49
CA GLU A 476 10.37 5.38 59.59
C GLU A 476 8.86 5.29 59.88
N ILE A 477 8.19 4.31 59.26
CA ILE A 477 6.75 4.04 59.42
C ILE A 477 6.55 3.10 60.61
N VAL A 478 5.73 3.52 61.58
CA VAL A 478 5.41 2.68 62.76
C VAL A 478 4.18 1.82 62.45
N TRP A 479 4.40 0.54 62.18
CA TRP A 479 3.36 -0.45 61.84
C TRP A 479 2.53 -0.90 63.07
N PRO A 480 1.27 -1.35 62.89
CA PRO A 480 0.38 -1.67 64.00
C PRO A 480 0.85 -2.89 64.80
N GLY A 481 1.03 -2.68 66.10
CA GLY A 481 1.41 -3.72 67.06
C GLY A 481 2.92 -4.02 67.18
N MET A 482 3.78 -3.25 66.50
CA MET A 482 5.24 -3.36 66.63
C MET A 482 5.84 -2.32 67.59
N VAL A 483 7.04 -2.61 68.10
CA VAL A 483 7.94 -1.62 68.72
C VAL A 483 8.98 -1.17 67.68
N GLU A 484 9.63 -0.03 67.91
CA GLU A 484 10.56 0.67 67.00
C GLU A 484 11.59 -0.26 66.31
N GLY A 485 11.81 -0.09 65.00
CA GLY A 485 12.61 -0.99 64.16
C GLY A 485 11.82 -2.16 63.52
N GLY A 486 10.49 -2.10 63.58
CA GLY A 486 9.59 -3.19 63.15
C GLY A 486 9.43 -3.31 61.63
N VAL A 487 9.69 -4.52 61.11
CA VAL A 487 9.41 -4.94 59.73
C VAL A 487 7.88 -4.91 59.43
N PRO A 488 7.43 -4.50 58.22
CA PRO A 488 6.01 -4.53 57.85
C PRO A 488 5.39 -5.93 57.92
N PRO A 489 4.07 -6.05 58.14
CA PRO A 489 3.39 -7.32 58.40
C PRO A 489 3.39 -8.35 57.25
N ASP A 490 3.90 -8.02 56.06
CA ASP A 490 4.12 -8.96 54.95
C ASP A 490 5.54 -9.58 54.91
N GLY A 491 6.43 -9.16 55.82
CA GLY A 491 7.60 -9.95 56.23
C GLY A 491 8.89 -9.78 55.41
N ARG A 492 9.64 -8.70 55.65
CA ARG A 492 11.06 -8.60 55.25
C ARG A 492 12.01 -7.94 56.26
N SER A 493 12.86 -8.74 56.94
CA SER A 493 14.34 -8.62 56.87
C SER A 493 15.08 -9.61 57.79
N CYS A 494 15.31 -10.84 57.31
CA CYS A 494 16.52 -11.62 57.64
C CYS A 494 17.59 -11.32 56.59
N PRO A 495 18.90 -11.32 56.90
CA PRO A 495 19.95 -11.03 55.92
C PRO A 495 19.95 -12.02 54.73
N ALA A 496 20.59 -11.63 53.62
CA ALA A 496 20.77 -12.51 52.46
C ALA A 496 21.53 -13.81 52.85
N GLY A 497 21.28 -14.89 52.11
CA GLY A 497 21.72 -16.25 52.48
C GLY A 497 20.95 -16.88 53.65
N ALA A 498 19.99 -16.18 54.28
CA ALA A 498 19.22 -16.65 55.43
C ALA A 498 17.70 -16.47 55.29
N PHE A 499 16.92 -17.14 56.14
CA PHE A 499 15.46 -17.20 56.11
C PHE A 499 14.82 -17.07 57.50
N PHE A 500 13.60 -16.53 57.55
CA PHE A 500 12.77 -16.34 58.73
C PHE A 500 11.95 -17.61 59.02
N ASP A 501 12.00 -18.10 60.26
CA ASP A 501 11.25 -19.24 60.74
C ASP A 501 9.93 -18.76 61.39
N GLU A 502 8.80 -18.96 60.71
CA GLU A 502 7.48 -18.49 61.16
C GLU A 502 7.04 -19.06 62.52
N ALA A 503 7.61 -20.20 62.95
CA ALA A 503 7.26 -20.82 64.23
C ALA A 503 7.98 -20.19 65.44
N GLU A 504 9.19 -19.66 65.23
CA GLU A 504 10.08 -19.14 66.29
C GLU A 504 10.33 -17.62 66.17
N LEU A 505 9.97 -17.01 65.02
CA LEU A 505 10.15 -15.59 64.68
C LEU A 505 11.64 -15.14 64.59
N GLU A 506 12.55 -16.04 64.19
CA GLU A 506 14.00 -15.79 64.08
C GLU A 506 14.60 -16.17 62.69
N CYS A 507 15.87 -15.83 62.45
CA CYS A 507 16.56 -15.99 61.16
C CYS A 507 17.63 -17.11 61.13
N ARG A 508 17.69 -17.93 60.07
CA ARG A 508 18.64 -19.07 59.91
C ARG A 508 19.23 -19.19 58.49
N PRO A 509 20.49 -19.66 58.29
CA PRO A 509 21.14 -19.74 56.97
C PRO A 509 20.66 -20.91 56.07
N CYS A 510 20.94 -20.82 54.76
CA CYS A 510 20.63 -21.86 53.77
C CYS A 510 21.74 -22.92 53.59
N GLY A 511 21.36 -24.19 53.43
CA GLY A 511 22.28 -25.28 53.11
C GLY A 511 22.66 -25.35 51.62
N ALA A 512 23.70 -26.12 51.29
CA ALA A 512 24.19 -26.26 49.92
C ALA A 512 23.12 -26.77 48.93
N GLY A 513 23.18 -26.27 47.68
CA GLY A 513 22.11 -26.43 46.70
C GLY A 513 20.89 -25.53 46.94
N ALA A 514 20.86 -24.71 47.99
CA ALA A 514 19.80 -23.75 48.29
C ALA A 514 20.35 -22.34 48.59
N PHE A 515 19.53 -21.30 48.38
CA PHE A 515 19.94 -19.90 48.41
C PHE A 515 18.85 -18.95 48.93
N ARG A 516 19.27 -17.71 49.27
CA ARG A 516 18.36 -16.57 49.47
C ARG A 516 18.96 -15.25 48.95
N PRO A 517 18.46 -14.67 47.84
CA PRO A 517 19.08 -13.53 47.15
C PRO A 517 18.62 -12.15 47.61
N SER A 518 17.75 -12.08 48.62
CA SER A 518 17.27 -10.82 49.17
C SER A 518 17.11 -10.97 50.67
N GLU A 519 17.27 -9.85 51.37
CA GLU A 519 16.83 -9.80 52.75
C GLU A 519 15.31 -10.05 52.84
N GLY A 520 14.88 -10.67 53.94
CA GLY A 520 13.47 -10.88 54.24
C GLY A 520 12.85 -12.06 53.50
N GLY A 521 12.88 -13.24 54.11
CA GLY A 521 12.41 -14.43 53.42
C GLY A 521 11.97 -15.57 54.29
N LEU A 522 10.70 -15.96 54.18
CA LEU A 522 10.04 -17.05 54.91
C LEU A 522 10.52 -18.49 54.56
N GLY A 523 11.70 -18.63 53.95
CA GLY A 523 12.25 -19.94 53.56
C GLY A 523 13.45 -19.85 52.61
N CYS A 524 14.41 -20.77 52.79
CA CYS A 524 15.46 -21.00 51.80
C CYS A 524 14.87 -21.64 50.54
N ARG A 525 15.26 -21.12 49.38
CA ARG A 525 14.81 -21.67 48.09
C ARG A 525 15.85 -22.68 47.61
N PRO A 526 15.49 -23.90 47.17
CA PRO A 526 16.44 -24.70 46.40
C PRO A 526 16.84 -23.90 45.15
N CYS A 527 18.09 -24.01 44.71
CA CYS A 527 18.52 -23.38 43.46
C CYS A 527 17.55 -23.80 42.35
N PRO A 528 16.92 -22.85 41.62
CA PRO A 528 16.05 -23.20 40.52
C PRO A 528 16.85 -24.01 39.49
N ALA A 529 16.15 -24.90 38.80
CA ALA A 529 16.69 -25.60 37.64
C ALA A 529 17.40 -24.60 36.72
N GLY A 530 18.59 -24.97 36.24
CA GLY A 530 19.49 -24.11 35.47
C GLY A 530 20.44 -23.25 36.30
N THR A 531 20.36 -23.29 37.62
CA THR A 531 21.33 -22.69 38.53
C THR A 531 21.84 -23.71 39.54
N PHE A 532 23.01 -23.46 40.12
CA PHE A 532 23.61 -24.33 41.13
C PHE A 532 24.26 -23.53 42.27
N CYS A 533 24.41 -24.19 43.42
CA CYS A 533 25.11 -23.67 44.60
C CYS A 533 25.91 -24.84 45.21
N ASP A 534 27.22 -24.70 45.29
CA ASP A 534 28.18 -25.73 45.72
C ASP A 534 28.58 -25.61 47.20
N THR A 535 28.08 -24.58 47.89
CA THR A 535 28.54 -24.08 49.19
C THR A 535 27.35 -23.75 50.10
N GLU A 536 27.54 -23.59 51.41
CA GLU A 536 26.46 -23.16 52.32
C GLU A 536 26.34 -21.64 52.37
N GLY A 537 25.13 -21.13 52.66
CA GLY A 537 24.84 -19.71 52.81
C GLY A 537 24.72 -18.93 51.50
N CYS A 538 24.58 -19.60 50.34
CA CYS A 538 24.49 -18.94 49.04
C CYS A 538 23.48 -17.78 49.02
N GLU A 539 23.98 -16.57 48.74
CA GLU A 539 23.12 -15.43 48.43
C GLU A 539 22.48 -15.62 47.05
N VAL A 540 23.28 -15.95 46.03
CA VAL A 540 22.84 -16.13 44.63
C VAL A 540 23.35 -17.47 44.10
N CYS A 541 22.47 -18.30 43.52
CA CYS A 541 22.90 -19.50 42.79
C CYS A 541 23.62 -19.10 41.49
N SER A 542 24.76 -19.73 41.21
CA SER A 542 25.49 -19.51 39.96
C SER A 542 24.70 -20.11 38.78
N PRO A 543 24.51 -19.38 37.67
CA PRO A 543 23.80 -19.91 36.51
C PRO A 543 24.65 -20.94 35.75
N CYS A 544 24.02 -21.97 35.19
CA CYS A 544 24.71 -22.92 34.32
C CYS A 544 25.35 -22.19 33.12
N PRO A 545 26.65 -22.40 32.82
CA PRO A 545 27.32 -21.71 31.72
C PRO A 545 26.71 -22.06 30.35
N ILE A 546 26.89 -21.16 29.37
CA ILE A 546 26.27 -21.27 28.05
C ILE A 546 26.62 -22.61 27.38
N GLY A 547 25.61 -23.34 26.91
CA GLY A 547 25.77 -24.71 26.40
C GLY A 547 25.67 -25.80 27.46
N SER A 548 25.27 -25.45 28.69
CA SER A 548 24.91 -26.38 29.76
C SER A 548 23.61 -25.98 30.44
N TYR A 549 22.90 -26.97 30.96
CA TYR A 549 21.60 -26.85 31.61
C TYR A 549 21.55 -27.68 32.90
N GLN A 550 20.52 -27.49 33.71
CA GLN A 550 20.21 -28.38 34.83
C GLN A 550 18.69 -28.47 34.97
N SER A 551 18.12 -29.68 34.94
CA SER A 551 16.66 -29.88 34.98
C SER A 551 16.07 -30.07 36.37
N GLY A 552 16.88 -30.37 37.39
CA GLY A 552 16.43 -30.53 38.77
C GLY A 552 16.69 -29.27 39.62
N PRO A 553 15.75 -28.83 40.48
CA PRO A 553 16.04 -27.83 41.51
C PRO A 553 16.92 -28.44 42.62
N GLY A 554 17.65 -27.59 43.35
CA GLY A 554 18.47 -27.99 44.50
C GLY A 554 19.89 -28.46 44.13
N SER A 555 20.40 -28.07 42.97
CA SER A 555 21.60 -28.67 42.39
C SER A 555 22.92 -28.03 42.81
N THR A 556 23.98 -28.84 42.78
CA THR A 556 25.39 -28.46 42.97
C THR A 556 26.19 -28.42 41.66
N GLY A 557 25.56 -28.65 40.48
CA GLY A 557 26.24 -28.56 39.18
C GLY A 557 25.33 -28.72 37.95
N CYS A 558 25.90 -28.70 36.74
CA CYS A 558 25.19 -28.62 35.45
C CYS A 558 25.63 -29.70 34.44
N ALA A 559 24.76 -30.01 33.46
CA ALA A 559 24.93 -30.99 32.40
C ALA A 559 25.02 -30.32 31.00
N ILE A 560 25.71 -30.94 30.03
CA ILE A 560 26.03 -30.33 28.73
C ILE A 560 24.91 -30.55 27.69
N CYS A 561 24.66 -29.55 26.84
CA CYS A 561 23.67 -29.61 25.76
C CYS A 561 24.03 -30.58 24.59
N PRO A 562 23.02 -31.07 23.83
CA PRO A 562 23.22 -31.87 22.61
C PRO A 562 23.96 -31.16 21.46
N SER A 563 24.44 -31.95 20.49
CA SER A 563 25.16 -31.47 19.29
C SER A 563 24.39 -30.42 18.49
N ASN A 564 25.10 -29.39 18.01
CA ASN A 564 24.56 -28.23 17.27
C ASN A 564 23.49 -27.42 18.02
N THR A 565 23.34 -27.64 19.33
CA THR A 565 22.48 -26.84 20.20
C THR A 565 23.28 -26.03 21.22
N GLN A 566 22.72 -24.90 21.62
CA GLN A 566 23.24 -24.05 22.68
C GLN A 566 22.09 -23.42 23.44
N THR A 567 22.31 -23.09 24.70
CA THR A 567 21.36 -22.33 25.50
C THR A 567 21.40 -20.86 25.06
N SER A 568 20.25 -20.18 24.98
CA SER A 568 20.21 -18.76 24.56
C SER A 568 20.79 -17.77 25.58
N GLY A 569 21.23 -18.27 26.73
CA GLY A 569 21.93 -17.54 27.78
C GLY A 569 22.58 -18.50 28.78
N GLN A 570 23.16 -17.97 29.84
CA GLN A 570 23.48 -18.76 31.03
C GLN A 570 22.18 -19.04 31.81
N GLY A 571 22.13 -20.11 32.61
CA GLY A 571 21.02 -20.35 33.54
C GLY A 571 19.96 -21.36 33.09
N ALA A 572 20.24 -22.21 32.10
CA ALA A 572 19.19 -22.98 31.40
C ALA A 572 18.56 -24.12 32.22
N SER A 573 17.23 -24.07 32.39
CA SER A 573 16.47 -24.91 33.34
C SER A 573 16.02 -26.27 32.82
N SER A 574 16.35 -26.61 31.57
CA SER A 574 15.95 -27.87 30.95
C SER A 574 16.86 -28.20 29.77
N VAL A 575 16.91 -29.49 29.39
CA VAL A 575 17.44 -29.87 28.07
C VAL A 575 16.63 -29.17 26.98
N GLY A 576 15.32 -28.95 27.21
CA GLY A 576 14.41 -28.16 26.38
C GLY A 576 14.72 -26.66 26.28
N GLU A 577 15.86 -26.19 26.79
CA GLU A 577 16.39 -24.84 26.52
C GLU A 577 17.67 -24.86 25.67
N CYS A 578 18.25 -26.03 25.42
CA CYS A 578 19.22 -26.26 24.36
C CYS A 578 18.50 -26.11 23.01
N ARG A 579 18.74 -24.99 22.33
CA ARG A 579 18.10 -24.58 21.06
C ARG A 579 19.11 -24.66 19.91
N CYS A 580 18.64 -24.76 18.67
CA CYS A 580 19.54 -24.75 17.52
C CYS A 580 20.38 -23.47 17.48
N VAL A 581 21.69 -23.56 17.23
CA VAL A 581 22.53 -22.38 17.00
C VAL A 581 22.20 -21.72 15.65
N PRO A 582 22.50 -20.42 15.44
CA PRO A 582 22.31 -19.77 14.14
C PRO A 582 23.02 -20.54 13.02
N GLY A 583 22.36 -20.67 11.86
CA GLY A 583 22.78 -21.56 10.77
C GLY A 583 22.32 -23.02 10.92
N TYR A 584 21.58 -23.37 11.98
CA TYR A 584 20.97 -24.69 12.17
C TYR A 584 19.46 -24.56 12.50
N TYR A 585 18.69 -25.61 12.23
CA TYR A 585 17.24 -25.68 12.44
C TYR A 585 16.79 -27.08 12.87
N ARG A 586 15.50 -27.20 13.20
CA ARG A 586 14.81 -28.46 13.43
C ARG A 586 13.35 -28.37 12.95
N ARG A 587 12.72 -29.48 12.53
CA ARG A 587 11.39 -29.48 11.90
C ARG A 587 10.26 -29.44 12.93
N ASP A 588 10.35 -30.26 13.96
CA ASP A 588 9.29 -30.40 14.97
C ASP A 588 9.22 -29.24 15.99
N GLY A 589 10.15 -28.28 15.90
CA GLY A 589 10.29 -27.15 16.81
C GLY A 589 10.71 -27.51 18.24
N ARG A 590 11.07 -28.78 18.52
CA ARG A 590 11.42 -29.25 19.86
C ARG A 590 12.87 -28.93 20.17
N SER A 591 13.07 -28.20 21.26
CA SER A 591 14.38 -28.00 21.87
C SER A 591 14.80 -29.23 22.70
N GLY A 592 16.11 -29.43 22.85
CA GLY A 592 16.68 -30.47 23.71
C GLY A 592 17.13 -31.77 23.05
N GLU A 593 17.16 -31.81 21.72
CA GLU A 593 17.91 -32.82 20.96
C GLU A 593 18.55 -32.15 19.72
N ALA A 594 19.39 -32.88 18.98
CA ALA A 594 20.28 -32.29 17.97
C ALA A 594 19.56 -31.55 16.82
N CYS A 595 20.28 -30.60 16.19
CA CYS A 595 19.80 -29.78 15.08
C CYS A 595 20.59 -29.96 13.78
N TYR A 596 19.90 -29.75 12.65
CA TYR A 596 20.37 -29.94 11.28
C TYR A 596 20.83 -28.62 10.63
N PRO A 597 21.79 -28.63 9.68
CA PRO A 597 22.27 -27.40 9.03
C PRO A 597 21.19 -26.73 8.17
N CYS A 598 21.27 -25.40 8.02
CA CYS A 598 20.28 -24.59 7.31
C CYS A 598 20.09 -24.98 5.84
N PRO A 599 18.84 -25.03 5.31
CA PRO A 599 18.59 -25.24 3.89
C PRO A 599 19.20 -24.16 3.00
N ASP A 600 19.54 -24.55 1.77
CA ASP A 600 19.91 -23.62 0.70
C ASP A 600 18.74 -22.67 0.39
N GLY A 601 19.03 -21.43 0.00
CA GLY A 601 18.03 -20.34 -0.12
C GLY A 601 17.41 -19.86 1.20
N GLY A 602 17.61 -20.59 2.31
CA GLY A 602 17.05 -20.27 3.61
C GLY A 602 17.86 -19.28 4.44
N GLN A 603 17.25 -18.83 5.55
CA GLN A 603 17.89 -18.15 6.67
C GLN A 603 17.42 -18.79 7.98
N CYS A 604 18.38 -19.28 8.77
CA CYS A 604 18.14 -19.94 10.05
C CYS A 604 18.72 -19.10 11.20
N VAL A 605 17.84 -18.43 11.93
CA VAL A 605 18.21 -17.66 13.14
C VAL A 605 18.54 -18.55 14.34
N GLY A 606 18.42 -19.88 14.21
CA GLY A 606 18.46 -20.82 15.31
C GLY A 606 17.16 -20.78 16.12
N GLY A 607 17.24 -21.19 17.39
CA GLY A 607 16.07 -21.24 18.28
C GLY A 607 15.25 -22.51 18.09
N ALA A 608 13.92 -22.33 18.14
CA ALA A 608 12.91 -23.32 17.76
C ALA A 608 12.15 -22.90 16.47
N HIS A 609 12.65 -21.89 15.78
CA HIS A 609 12.02 -21.39 14.56
C HIS A 609 12.43 -22.25 13.37
N PRO A 610 11.48 -22.63 12.49
CA PRO A 610 11.81 -23.36 11.29
C PRO A 610 12.50 -22.41 10.29
N PRO A 611 13.33 -22.94 9.37
CA PRO A 611 14.20 -22.15 8.48
C PRO A 611 13.34 -21.34 7.51
N TYR A 612 13.52 -20.03 7.33
CA TYR A 612 12.59 -19.23 6.49
C TYR A 612 13.29 -18.65 5.23
N PRO A 613 12.56 -18.12 4.23
CA PRO A 613 13.19 -17.66 3.00
C PRO A 613 14.15 -16.50 3.25
N ARG A 614 15.31 -16.53 2.60
CA ARG A 614 16.16 -15.34 2.45
C ARG A 614 15.45 -14.32 1.54
N GLN A 615 15.80 -13.04 1.66
CA GLN A 615 15.37 -12.03 0.67
C GLN A 615 15.71 -12.51 -0.75
N GLY A 616 14.76 -12.36 -1.69
CA GLY A 616 14.86 -12.92 -3.03
C GLY A 616 14.34 -14.36 -3.20
N TYR A 617 14.06 -15.07 -2.11
CA TYR A 617 13.54 -16.45 -2.12
C TYR A 617 12.11 -16.51 -1.55
N TRP A 618 11.39 -17.54 -1.97
CA TRP A 618 10.02 -17.89 -1.58
C TRP A 618 10.02 -19.31 -0.99
N GLY A 619 9.08 -19.62 -0.09
CA GLY A 619 9.12 -20.86 0.70
C GLY A 619 7.82 -21.66 0.71
N ASP A 620 7.84 -22.92 0.28
CA ASP A 620 6.67 -23.81 0.42
C ASP A 620 6.70 -24.62 1.72
N TRP A 621 5.80 -24.24 2.62
CA TRP A 621 5.63 -24.84 3.94
C TRP A 621 4.61 -25.98 4.00
N SER A 622 3.80 -26.19 2.95
CA SER A 622 2.83 -27.29 2.91
C SER A 622 3.50 -28.66 2.96
N LEU A 623 4.77 -28.71 2.54
CA LEU A 623 5.64 -29.87 2.46
C LEU A 623 6.18 -30.31 3.83
N VAL A 624 6.07 -29.44 4.84
CA VAL A 624 6.51 -29.67 6.21
C VAL A 624 5.33 -30.23 7.01
N ASP A 625 4.88 -31.42 6.63
CA ASP A 625 3.80 -32.15 7.32
C ASP A 625 4.20 -32.43 8.77
N SER A 626 3.55 -31.73 9.70
CA SER A 626 3.79 -31.77 11.14
C SER A 626 3.40 -33.09 11.81
N SER A 627 2.76 -34.01 11.08
CA SER A 627 2.48 -35.38 11.55
C SER A 627 3.66 -36.35 11.37
N THR A 628 4.69 -35.96 10.60
CA THR A 628 5.85 -36.82 10.31
C THR A 628 6.97 -36.65 11.33
N ALA A 629 7.58 -37.77 11.75
CA ALA A 629 8.67 -37.78 12.72
C ALA A 629 9.94 -37.10 12.17
N ASP A 630 10.63 -36.33 13.00
CA ASP A 630 11.80 -35.54 12.61
C ASP A 630 13.05 -36.43 12.48
N SER A 631 13.36 -36.85 11.26
CA SER A 631 14.48 -37.75 10.93
C SER A 631 15.52 -37.07 10.03
N GLU A 632 16.74 -37.59 10.03
CA GLU A 632 17.84 -37.09 9.19
C GLU A 632 17.48 -37.12 7.69
N GLU A 633 16.76 -38.15 7.24
CA GLU A 633 16.20 -38.24 5.88
C GLU A 633 15.16 -37.14 5.59
N ALA A 634 14.32 -36.81 6.60
CA ALA A 634 13.29 -35.77 6.50
C ALA A 634 13.90 -34.35 6.53
N ALA A 635 15.01 -34.15 7.24
CA ALA A 635 15.80 -32.93 7.24
C ALA A 635 16.59 -32.76 5.93
N ALA A 636 17.20 -33.84 5.41
CA ALA A 636 17.87 -33.86 4.12
C ALA A 636 16.91 -33.59 2.94
N ARG A 637 15.63 -33.99 3.07
CA ARG A 637 14.57 -33.52 2.19
C ARG A 637 14.35 -32.00 2.34
N ILE A 638 14.05 -31.48 3.54
CA ILE A 638 13.80 -30.03 3.70
C ILE A 638 14.95 -29.16 3.15
N HIS A 639 16.21 -29.59 3.31
CA HIS A 639 17.40 -28.88 2.83
C HIS A 639 17.38 -28.54 1.32
N LYS A 640 16.64 -29.30 0.51
CA LYS A 640 16.57 -29.14 -0.96
C LYS A 640 15.23 -28.67 -1.50
N LEU A 641 14.17 -28.67 -0.68
CA LEU A 641 12.79 -28.68 -1.17
C LEU A 641 11.98 -27.44 -0.81
N VAL A 642 12.38 -26.69 0.23
CA VAL A 642 11.50 -25.65 0.80
C VAL A 642 11.70 -24.28 0.16
N PHE A 643 12.92 -23.87 -0.23
CA PHE A 643 13.17 -22.52 -0.77
C PHE A 643 13.50 -22.50 -2.26
N HIS A 644 12.84 -21.59 -2.97
CA HIS A 644 12.91 -21.40 -4.41
C HIS A 644 13.15 -19.91 -4.71
N GLU A 645 13.95 -19.58 -5.71
CA GLU A 645 14.24 -18.19 -6.05
C GLU A 645 13.03 -17.52 -6.74
N CYS A 646 12.81 -16.23 -6.48
CA CYS A 646 11.68 -15.49 -7.01
C CYS A 646 11.96 -14.90 -8.40
N ALA A 647 10.94 -14.92 -9.26
CA ALA A 647 10.98 -14.35 -10.61
C ALA A 647 11.35 -12.85 -10.65
N VAL A 648 11.16 -12.12 -9.54
CA VAL A 648 11.78 -10.81 -9.31
C VAL A 648 12.34 -10.76 -7.88
N GLN A 649 13.67 -10.87 -7.77
CA GLN A 649 14.39 -10.93 -6.49
C GLN A 649 14.13 -9.69 -5.60
N GLU A 650 13.92 -8.50 -6.20
CA GLU A 650 13.57 -7.24 -5.52
C GLU A 650 12.17 -7.26 -4.88
N ASP A 651 11.23 -8.08 -5.39
CA ASP A 651 9.83 -8.10 -4.95
C ASP A 651 9.52 -9.22 -3.93
N CYS A 652 10.50 -10.08 -3.58
CA CYS A 652 10.37 -11.08 -2.51
C CYS A 652 11.04 -10.62 -1.21
N THR A 653 10.23 -10.06 -0.32
CA THR A 653 10.64 -9.49 0.96
C THR A 653 10.35 -10.44 2.12
N SER A 654 11.38 -10.83 2.87
CA SER A 654 11.25 -11.49 4.18
C SER A 654 10.94 -10.50 5.33
N GLU A 655 10.59 -9.26 4.98
CA GLU A 655 10.25 -8.17 5.89
C GLU A 655 8.74 -8.16 6.17
N VAL A 656 8.35 -7.75 7.38
CA VAL A 656 6.94 -7.67 7.78
C VAL A 656 6.38 -6.31 7.42
N ARG A 657 5.32 -6.28 6.61
CA ARG A 657 4.67 -5.03 6.19
C ARG A 657 3.65 -4.60 7.25
N GLU A 658 3.30 -3.32 7.28
CA GLU A 658 2.36 -2.76 8.27
C GLU A 658 0.96 -3.42 8.21
N ALA A 659 0.54 -3.88 7.03
CA ALA A 659 -0.66 -4.67 6.85
C ALA A 659 -0.58 -6.07 7.50
N ASP A 660 0.60 -6.71 7.49
CA ASP A 660 0.81 -8.01 8.14
C ASP A 660 0.82 -7.86 9.67
N LEU A 661 1.35 -6.75 10.19
CA LEU A 661 1.23 -6.38 11.61
C LEU A 661 -0.24 -6.13 12.00
N ALA A 662 -1.03 -5.48 11.14
CA ALA A 662 -2.45 -5.27 11.36
C ALA A 662 -3.25 -6.59 11.35
N GLU A 663 -2.94 -7.51 10.43
CA GLU A 663 -3.61 -8.82 10.39
C GLU A 663 -3.16 -9.74 11.55
N ALA A 664 -1.90 -9.68 11.97
CA ALA A 664 -1.43 -10.38 13.18
C ALA A 664 -2.06 -9.83 14.46
N ARG A 665 -2.20 -8.49 14.59
CA ARG A 665 -2.98 -7.86 15.67
C ARG A 665 -4.42 -8.40 15.69
N ALA A 666 -5.08 -8.48 14.53
CA ALA A 666 -6.43 -9.03 14.40
C ALA A 666 -6.50 -10.55 14.73
N HIS A 667 -5.48 -11.34 14.35
CA HIS A 667 -5.41 -12.77 14.65
C HIS A 667 -5.28 -13.04 16.16
N ILE A 668 -4.35 -12.35 16.84
CA ILE A 668 -4.15 -12.50 18.29
C ILE A 668 -5.38 -12.01 19.07
N GLN A 669 -6.00 -10.90 18.65
CA GLN A 669 -7.28 -10.44 19.20
C GLN A 669 -8.41 -11.47 19.00
N GLY A 670 -8.44 -12.16 17.85
CA GLY A 670 -9.37 -13.24 17.56
C GLY A 670 -9.18 -14.50 18.41
N LEU A 671 -7.95 -14.76 18.88
CA LEU A 671 -7.63 -15.82 19.84
C LEU A 671 -8.00 -15.45 21.29
N GLY A 672 -8.48 -14.23 21.54
CA GLY A 672 -9.02 -13.80 22.83
C GLY A 672 -8.05 -13.04 23.74
N GLU A 673 -6.78 -12.89 23.34
CA GLU A 673 -5.83 -12.07 24.08
C GLU A 673 -6.11 -10.57 23.89
N ARG A 674 -6.32 -9.86 25.00
CA ARG A 674 -6.75 -8.45 24.97
C ARG A 674 -5.61 -7.43 24.81
N SER A 675 -4.36 -7.87 24.78
CA SER A 675 -3.20 -7.02 24.47
C SER A 675 -2.07 -7.86 23.91
N ALA A 676 -1.94 -7.85 22.57
CA ALA A 676 -0.77 -8.39 21.90
C ALA A 676 0.38 -7.38 22.05
N THR A 677 1.46 -7.73 22.74
CA THR A 677 2.66 -6.89 22.83
C THR A 677 3.25 -6.68 21.44
N GLU A 678 3.93 -5.57 21.17
CA GLU A 678 4.54 -5.35 19.84
C GLU A 678 5.54 -6.46 19.47
N ALA A 679 6.22 -7.06 20.47
CA ALA A 679 7.06 -8.23 20.28
C ALA A 679 6.25 -9.49 19.88
N ALA A 680 5.06 -9.71 20.45
CA ALA A 680 4.17 -10.82 20.09
C ALA A 680 3.45 -10.60 18.74
N VAL A 681 3.02 -9.36 18.46
CA VAL A 681 2.51 -8.94 17.14
C VAL A 681 3.59 -9.15 16.08
N MET A 682 4.81 -8.66 16.32
CA MET A 682 5.92 -8.85 15.41
C MET A 682 6.28 -10.34 15.29
N ALA A 683 6.28 -11.12 16.37
CA ALA A 683 6.55 -12.55 16.31
C ALA A 683 5.49 -13.33 15.53
N GLU A 684 4.19 -13.04 15.69
CA GLU A 684 3.11 -13.70 14.94
C GLU A 684 3.00 -13.18 13.50
N ALA A 685 3.29 -11.90 13.25
CA ALA A 685 3.39 -11.35 11.90
C ALA A 685 4.61 -11.93 11.17
N LEU A 686 5.77 -12.03 11.83
CA LEU A 686 6.92 -12.78 11.34
C LEU A 686 6.53 -14.25 11.11
N ARG A 687 5.83 -14.92 12.04
CA ARG A 687 5.42 -16.32 11.87
C ARG A 687 4.49 -16.49 10.68
N ALA A 688 3.51 -15.61 10.51
CA ALA A 688 2.52 -15.67 9.44
C ALA A 688 3.08 -15.23 8.07
N VAL A 689 3.97 -14.24 8.00
CA VAL A 689 4.69 -13.87 6.76
C VAL A 689 5.68 -14.96 6.38
N ARG A 690 6.39 -15.54 7.37
CA ARG A 690 7.36 -16.61 7.13
C ARG A 690 6.73 -17.96 6.85
N SER A 691 5.46 -18.22 7.22
CA SER A 691 4.75 -19.47 6.92
C SER A 691 3.77 -19.37 5.74
N ASN A 692 3.17 -18.20 5.49
CA ASN A 692 2.29 -17.98 4.34
C ASN A 692 3.07 -17.33 3.19
N ALA A 693 3.52 -18.18 2.27
CA ALA A 693 4.32 -17.82 1.12
C ALA A 693 3.70 -16.73 0.21
N SER A 694 2.38 -16.49 0.26
CA SER A 694 1.72 -15.41 -0.48
C SER A 694 1.93 -14.00 0.13
N ARG A 695 2.42 -13.91 1.37
CA ARG A 695 2.72 -12.63 2.05
C ARG A 695 4.17 -12.17 1.88
N VAL A 696 5.05 -13.03 1.36
CA VAL A 696 6.45 -12.72 1.03
C VAL A 696 6.55 -11.70 -0.11
N CYS A 697 5.48 -11.51 -0.88
CA CYS A 697 5.43 -10.62 -2.04
C CYS A 697 5.34 -9.13 -1.66
N SER A 698 5.98 -8.27 -2.43
CA SER A 698 5.88 -6.82 -2.30
C SER A 698 4.44 -6.32 -2.47
N GLY A 699 4.13 -5.11 -2.01
CA GLY A 699 2.81 -4.49 -2.21
C GLY A 699 2.41 -4.21 -3.68
N ARG A 700 3.22 -4.64 -4.65
CA ARG A 700 2.96 -4.55 -6.09
C ARG A 700 2.77 -5.92 -6.75
N THR A 701 3.02 -7.02 -6.03
CA THR A 701 2.96 -8.41 -6.52
C THR A 701 2.07 -9.28 -5.63
N GLU A 702 1.47 -10.33 -6.20
CA GLU A 702 0.65 -11.30 -5.47
C GLU A 702 0.74 -12.71 -6.08
N GLY A 703 0.33 -13.74 -5.32
CA GLY A 703 0.26 -15.13 -5.76
C GLY A 703 1.50 -15.99 -5.45
N VAL A 704 1.47 -17.25 -5.92
CA VAL A 704 2.57 -18.23 -5.79
C VAL A 704 3.81 -17.71 -6.53
N LEU A 705 4.98 -17.82 -5.89
CA LEU A 705 6.27 -17.29 -6.38
C LEU A 705 6.22 -15.78 -6.77
N CYS A 706 5.26 -15.04 -6.22
CA CYS A 706 5.02 -13.61 -6.45
C CYS A 706 4.87 -13.20 -7.93
N ALA A 707 4.44 -14.13 -8.78
CA ALA A 707 4.48 -13.98 -10.23
C ALA A 707 3.33 -13.14 -10.85
N SER A 708 2.34 -12.71 -10.06
CA SER A 708 1.22 -11.87 -10.54
C SER A 708 1.36 -10.44 -10.00
N CYS A 709 0.75 -9.45 -10.65
CA CYS A 709 0.72 -8.08 -10.14
C CYS A 709 -0.47 -7.85 -9.20
N ALA A 710 -0.23 -7.10 -8.14
CA ALA A 710 -1.26 -6.72 -7.19
C ALA A 710 -2.28 -5.75 -7.81
N ARG A 711 -3.51 -5.75 -7.26
CA ARG A 711 -4.63 -4.95 -7.78
C ARG A 711 -4.29 -3.46 -7.96
N GLY A 712 -4.49 -2.95 -9.17
CA GLY A 712 -4.15 -1.56 -9.54
C GLY A 712 -2.77 -1.39 -10.17
N TYR A 713 -1.99 -2.48 -10.27
CA TYR A 713 -0.76 -2.56 -11.03
C TYR A 713 -0.94 -3.49 -12.25
N TYR A 714 -0.08 -3.34 -13.26
CA TYR A 714 0.00 -4.21 -14.44
C TYR A 714 1.46 -4.61 -14.71
N ASN A 715 1.68 -5.81 -15.25
CA ASN A 715 3.03 -6.27 -15.60
C ASN A 715 3.50 -5.57 -16.89
N LEU A 716 4.68 -4.96 -16.87
CA LEU A 716 5.34 -4.44 -18.08
C LEU A 716 6.84 -4.73 -18.05
N GLY A 717 7.25 -5.75 -18.81
CA GLY A 717 8.65 -6.18 -18.89
C GLY A 717 9.16 -6.80 -17.59
N GLY A 718 8.33 -7.62 -16.93
CA GLY A 718 8.66 -8.33 -15.69
C GLY A 718 8.37 -7.54 -14.41
N ARG A 719 8.16 -6.22 -14.47
CA ARG A 719 7.91 -5.38 -13.29
C ARG A 719 6.49 -4.84 -13.26
N CYS A 720 5.86 -4.87 -12.08
CA CYS A 720 4.52 -4.35 -11.85
C CYS A 720 4.51 -2.82 -11.73
N ARG A 721 3.75 -2.14 -12.59
CA ARG A 721 3.65 -0.67 -12.69
C ARG A 721 2.23 -0.20 -12.38
N GLU A 722 2.09 0.97 -11.77
CA GLU A 722 0.78 1.52 -11.39
C GLU A 722 -0.06 1.93 -12.62
N CYS A 723 -1.35 1.61 -12.59
CA CYS A 723 -2.29 1.92 -13.66
C CYS A 723 -2.67 3.42 -13.71
N LEU A 724 -2.54 4.05 -14.88
CA LEU A 724 -2.90 5.46 -15.10
C LEU A 724 -4.40 5.65 -15.36
N ARG A 725 -5.05 6.57 -14.62
CA ARG A 725 -6.46 6.97 -14.85
C ARG A 725 -6.56 8.04 -15.96
N PRO A 726 -7.56 7.98 -16.88
CA PRO A 726 -8.61 6.97 -17.00
C PRO A 726 -8.15 5.72 -17.78
N TYR A 727 -8.24 4.56 -17.11
CA TYR A 727 -7.62 3.31 -17.56
C TYR A 727 -8.00 2.86 -18.98
N GLY A 728 -9.27 3.02 -19.36
CA GLY A 728 -9.80 2.60 -20.65
C GLY A 728 -9.13 3.24 -21.87
N VAL A 729 -8.66 4.48 -21.75
CA VAL A 729 -8.07 5.22 -22.88
C VAL A 729 -6.63 4.77 -23.15
N PHE A 730 -5.88 4.40 -22.10
CA PHE A 730 -4.50 3.95 -22.24
C PHE A 730 -4.39 2.61 -22.96
N VAL A 731 -5.06 1.56 -22.45
CA VAL A 731 -4.95 0.20 -23.01
C VAL A 731 -5.51 0.13 -24.44
N SER A 732 -6.67 0.76 -24.69
CA SER A 732 -7.24 0.83 -26.05
C SER A 732 -6.38 1.67 -27.00
N GLY A 733 -5.70 2.71 -26.49
CA GLY A 733 -4.73 3.50 -27.23
C GLY A 733 -3.47 2.72 -27.62
N CYS A 734 -2.92 1.90 -26.71
CA CYS A 734 -1.75 1.06 -26.98
C CYS A 734 -2.06 -0.04 -28.01
N ILE A 735 -3.13 -0.82 -27.77
CA ILE A 735 -3.55 -1.91 -28.67
C ILE A 735 -3.94 -1.34 -30.05
N GLY A 736 -4.77 -0.29 -30.07
CA GLY A 736 -5.17 0.39 -31.30
C GLY A 736 -3.99 1.02 -32.04
N GLY A 737 -3.04 1.60 -31.31
CA GLY A 737 -1.82 2.20 -31.84
C GLY A 737 -0.90 1.18 -32.50
N ILE A 738 -0.69 0.01 -31.90
CA ILE A 738 0.17 -1.05 -32.45
C ILE A 738 -0.49 -1.76 -33.63
N ILE A 739 -1.80 -2.05 -33.56
CA ILE A 739 -2.55 -2.60 -34.70
C ILE A 739 -2.55 -1.61 -35.87
N LEU A 740 -2.72 -0.30 -35.60
CA LEU A 740 -2.62 0.74 -36.63
C LEU A 740 -1.20 0.88 -37.18
N ALA A 741 -0.17 0.84 -36.33
CA ALA A 741 1.23 0.91 -36.76
C ALA A 741 1.61 -0.28 -37.64
N TRP A 742 1.26 -1.51 -37.23
CA TRP A 742 1.46 -2.71 -38.03
C TRP A 742 0.68 -2.65 -39.35
N TYR A 743 -0.60 -2.24 -39.32
CA TYR A 743 -1.41 -2.06 -40.53
C TYR A 743 -0.78 -1.05 -41.48
N LEU A 744 -0.25 0.07 -40.98
CA LEU A 744 0.46 1.08 -41.76
C LEU A 744 1.79 0.54 -42.31
N ILE A 745 2.60 -0.17 -41.52
CA ILE A 745 3.85 -0.79 -41.95
C ILE A 745 3.60 -1.82 -43.06
N ASN A 746 2.63 -2.72 -42.89
CA ASN A 746 2.28 -3.73 -43.87
C ASN A 746 1.75 -3.08 -45.18
N ARG A 747 0.87 -2.07 -45.06
CA ARG A 747 0.30 -1.28 -46.18
C ARG A 747 1.32 -0.38 -46.91
N ILE A 748 2.38 0.08 -46.24
CA ILE A 748 3.35 1.03 -46.82
C ILE A 748 4.62 0.32 -47.32
N MET A 749 5.18 -0.59 -46.52
CA MET A 749 6.52 -1.16 -46.66
C MET A 749 6.54 -2.62 -47.12
N ALA A 750 5.77 -3.52 -46.49
CA ALA A 750 5.91 -4.97 -46.70
C ALA A 750 5.67 -5.38 -48.18
N GLY A 751 4.66 -4.78 -48.83
CA GLY A 751 4.41 -4.97 -50.27
C GLY A 751 5.41 -4.30 -51.23
N LYS A 752 6.58 -3.81 -50.74
CA LYS A 752 7.57 -3.05 -51.55
C LYS A 752 9.04 -3.28 -51.17
N ILE A 753 9.33 -3.69 -49.93
CA ILE A 753 10.69 -3.87 -49.40
C ILE A 753 10.76 -5.23 -48.71
N GLU A 754 11.26 -6.24 -49.45
CA GLU A 754 11.34 -7.64 -49.01
C GLU A 754 12.19 -7.80 -47.74
N ALA A 755 13.24 -6.98 -47.60
CA ALA A 755 14.13 -7.00 -46.44
C ALA A 755 13.46 -6.71 -45.09
N VAL A 756 12.29 -6.07 -45.06
CA VAL A 756 11.60 -5.69 -43.79
C VAL A 756 11.04 -6.93 -43.07
N ASP A 757 10.57 -7.93 -43.80
CA ASP A 757 10.02 -9.17 -43.24
C ASP A 757 11.14 -9.99 -42.55
N LEU A 758 12.25 -10.20 -43.27
CA LEU A 758 13.44 -10.89 -42.74
C LEU A 758 14.10 -10.13 -41.58
N THR A 759 14.05 -8.79 -41.58
CA THR A 759 14.50 -7.97 -40.45
C THR A 759 13.69 -8.26 -39.19
N LEU A 760 12.36 -8.36 -39.30
CA LEU A 760 11.49 -8.71 -38.18
C LEU A 760 11.74 -10.15 -37.70
N ILE A 761 11.91 -11.09 -38.64
CA ILE A 761 12.22 -12.50 -38.34
C ILE A 761 13.56 -12.63 -37.59
N PHE A 762 14.59 -11.84 -37.92
CA PHE A 762 15.85 -11.80 -37.17
C PHE A 762 15.63 -11.38 -35.71
N PHE A 763 14.88 -10.30 -35.47
CA PHE A 763 14.61 -9.81 -34.12
C PHE A 763 13.76 -10.78 -33.28
N GLN A 764 12.75 -11.40 -33.89
CA GLN A 764 11.95 -12.44 -33.23
C GLN A 764 12.83 -13.62 -32.80
N ASN A 765 13.65 -14.16 -33.71
CA ASN A 765 14.56 -15.28 -33.41
C ASN A 765 15.62 -14.89 -32.35
N ALA A 766 16.11 -13.64 -32.36
CA ALA A 766 17.04 -13.15 -31.34
C ALA A 766 16.40 -13.09 -29.95
N SER A 767 15.14 -12.67 -29.86
CA SER A 767 14.35 -12.73 -28.62
C SER A 767 14.06 -14.18 -28.19
N THR A 768 13.84 -15.11 -29.13
CA THR A 768 13.73 -16.55 -28.80
C THR A 768 15.00 -17.07 -28.16
N ILE A 769 16.17 -16.74 -28.72
CA ILE A 769 17.47 -17.20 -28.19
C ILE A 769 17.71 -16.63 -26.79
N GLY A 770 17.40 -15.35 -26.56
CA GLY A 770 17.38 -14.74 -25.22
C GLY A 770 16.32 -15.30 -24.26
N SER A 771 15.56 -16.32 -24.66
CA SER A 771 14.64 -17.09 -23.79
C SER A 771 15.15 -18.50 -23.48
N PHE A 772 16.27 -18.95 -24.08
CA PHE A 772 16.89 -20.24 -23.78
C PHE A 772 17.36 -20.28 -22.33
N SER A 773 17.34 -21.47 -21.71
CA SER A 773 17.71 -21.71 -20.31
C SER A 773 19.23 -21.66 -20.12
N LEU A 774 19.81 -20.49 -20.36
CA LEU A 774 21.22 -20.16 -20.17
C LEU A 774 21.30 -19.01 -19.17
N ASP A 775 22.40 -18.96 -18.42
CA ASP A 775 22.64 -17.99 -17.35
C ASP A 775 23.05 -16.63 -17.93
N TRP A 776 22.17 -16.01 -18.72
CA TRP A 776 22.41 -14.74 -19.40
C TRP A 776 22.68 -13.63 -18.38
N SER A 777 23.71 -12.82 -18.63
CA SER A 777 23.96 -11.60 -17.86
C SER A 777 22.72 -10.70 -17.78
N GLU A 778 22.48 -10.15 -16.59
CA GLU A 778 21.35 -9.25 -16.29
C GLU A 778 21.21 -8.10 -17.31
N ALA A 779 22.34 -7.61 -17.82
CA ALA A 779 22.42 -6.54 -18.81
C ALA A 779 21.86 -6.94 -20.19
N LEU A 780 21.95 -8.22 -20.58
CA LEU A 780 21.38 -8.74 -21.83
C LEU A 780 19.86 -8.93 -21.70
N GLU A 781 19.41 -9.49 -20.59
CA GLU A 781 17.99 -9.73 -20.32
C GLU A 781 17.21 -8.42 -20.21
N ARG A 782 17.61 -7.55 -19.26
CA ARG A 782 16.92 -6.28 -18.98
C ARG A 782 17.05 -5.28 -20.14
N GLY A 783 18.12 -5.39 -20.94
CA GLY A 783 18.41 -4.54 -22.09
C GLY A 783 17.86 -5.10 -23.42
N PRO A 784 18.73 -5.62 -24.32
CA PRO A 784 18.34 -5.96 -25.69
C PRO A 784 17.25 -7.03 -25.79
N PHE A 785 17.26 -8.10 -24.99
CA PHE A 785 16.29 -9.19 -25.18
C PHE A 785 14.85 -8.78 -24.82
N ASN A 786 14.65 -8.05 -23.72
CA ASN A 786 13.35 -7.47 -23.35
C ASN A 786 12.80 -6.51 -24.43
N VAL A 787 13.64 -5.61 -24.96
CA VAL A 787 13.24 -4.68 -26.03
C VAL A 787 12.86 -5.41 -27.33
N LEU A 788 13.59 -6.46 -27.69
CA LEU A 788 13.28 -7.28 -28.86
C LEU A 788 12.01 -8.13 -28.67
N GLY A 789 11.70 -8.53 -27.42
CA GLY A 789 10.47 -9.27 -27.07
C GLY A 789 9.18 -8.55 -27.44
N ILE A 790 9.17 -7.21 -27.52
CA ILE A 790 8.02 -6.43 -27.98
C ILE A 790 7.66 -6.75 -29.45
N LEU A 791 8.63 -7.14 -30.28
CA LEU A 791 8.46 -7.45 -31.70
C LEU A 791 7.89 -8.86 -31.96
N ASN A 792 7.70 -9.65 -30.90
CA ASN A 792 7.04 -10.95 -30.96
C ASN A 792 5.51 -10.86 -31.02
N PHE A 793 4.92 -9.70 -30.71
CA PHE A 793 3.45 -9.51 -30.58
C PHE A 793 2.83 -10.50 -29.58
N ASP A 794 3.47 -10.67 -28.43
CA ASP A 794 2.93 -11.41 -27.29
C ASP A 794 1.89 -10.55 -26.54
N VAL A 795 0.68 -11.10 -26.36
CA VAL A 795 -0.44 -10.48 -25.62
C VAL A 795 -0.11 -10.21 -24.15
N ASP A 796 0.87 -10.90 -23.54
CA ASP A 796 1.33 -10.64 -22.16
C ASP A 796 1.80 -9.19 -21.95
N PHE A 797 2.39 -8.54 -22.98
CA PHE A 797 2.81 -7.13 -22.92
C PHE A 797 1.64 -6.13 -22.89
N PHE A 798 0.40 -6.59 -23.13
CA PHE A 798 -0.79 -5.74 -23.21
C PHE A 798 -1.79 -6.04 -22.09
N ASN A 799 -1.29 -6.54 -20.95
CA ASN A 799 -2.09 -6.91 -19.78
C ASN A 799 -3.15 -5.83 -19.43
N PRO A 800 -4.46 -6.16 -19.55
CA PRO A 800 -5.55 -5.24 -19.31
C PRO A 800 -6.04 -5.22 -17.85
N ASP A 801 -5.26 -5.67 -16.86
CA ASP A 801 -5.62 -5.59 -15.42
C ASP A 801 -6.09 -4.18 -15.01
N CYS A 802 -5.51 -3.13 -15.61
CA CYS A 802 -5.95 -1.75 -15.41
C CYS A 802 -7.42 -1.49 -15.82
N LEU A 803 -7.99 -2.27 -16.73
CA LEU A 803 -9.40 -2.14 -17.14
C LEU A 803 -10.38 -2.75 -16.12
N SER A 804 -9.89 -3.49 -15.13
CA SER A 804 -10.74 -4.19 -14.17
C SER A 804 -11.47 -3.21 -13.24
N THR A 805 -12.80 -3.18 -13.34
CA THR A 805 -13.67 -2.66 -12.29
C THR A 805 -13.77 -3.69 -11.15
N SER A 806 -14.29 -3.28 -9.99
CA SER A 806 -14.32 -4.05 -8.73
C SER A 806 -15.15 -5.35 -8.73
N THR A 807 -15.46 -5.92 -9.90
CA THR A 807 -16.24 -7.15 -10.11
C THR A 807 -15.58 -8.16 -11.05
N TYR A 808 -14.38 -7.89 -11.58
CA TYR A 808 -13.63 -8.84 -12.42
C TYR A 808 -12.39 -9.41 -11.70
N THR A 809 -12.10 -10.68 -11.99
CA THR A 809 -10.88 -11.38 -11.57
C THR A 809 -9.66 -10.87 -12.34
N ALA A 810 -8.48 -10.93 -11.72
CA ALA A 810 -7.21 -10.58 -12.37
C ALA A 810 -6.92 -11.42 -13.63
N TRP A 811 -6.06 -10.88 -14.49
CA TRP A 811 -5.66 -11.46 -15.77
C TRP A 811 -4.84 -12.75 -15.62
N SER A 812 -5.54 -13.89 -15.53
CA SER A 812 -4.89 -15.20 -15.50
C SER A 812 -4.32 -15.59 -16.88
N TYR A 813 -3.26 -16.41 -16.87
CA TYR A 813 -2.60 -16.98 -18.05
C TYR A 813 -3.57 -17.55 -19.10
N GLY A 814 -4.67 -18.17 -18.65
CA GLY A 814 -5.72 -18.67 -19.55
C GLY A 814 -6.34 -17.60 -20.45
N HIS A 815 -6.48 -16.35 -19.99
CA HIS A 815 -6.98 -15.24 -20.80
C HIS A 815 -5.97 -14.84 -21.88
N ALA A 816 -4.68 -14.74 -21.53
CA ALA A 816 -3.60 -14.45 -22.47
C ALA A 816 -3.51 -15.56 -23.55
N LEU A 817 -3.53 -16.84 -23.15
CA LEU A 817 -3.52 -17.98 -24.07
C LEU A 817 -4.73 -17.97 -25.01
N VAL A 818 -5.95 -17.80 -24.49
CA VAL A 818 -7.18 -17.64 -25.30
C VAL A 818 -7.01 -16.51 -26.31
N LEU A 819 -6.54 -15.34 -25.88
CA LEU A 819 -6.52 -14.15 -26.72
C LEU A 819 -5.36 -14.15 -27.73
N GLN A 820 -4.21 -14.75 -27.43
CA GLN A 820 -3.17 -15.00 -28.45
C GLN A 820 -3.68 -15.96 -29.53
N LEU A 821 -4.35 -17.06 -29.13
CA LEU A 821 -4.92 -18.03 -30.07
C LEU A 821 -6.06 -17.43 -30.92
N LEU A 822 -6.82 -16.48 -30.39
CA LEU A 822 -7.89 -15.77 -31.11
C LEU A 822 -7.40 -14.53 -31.88
N LEU A 823 -6.17 -14.04 -31.65
CA LEU A 823 -5.61 -12.84 -32.30
C LEU A 823 -5.66 -12.88 -33.85
N PRO A 824 -5.35 -14.01 -34.54
CA PRO A 824 -5.54 -14.13 -35.98
C PRO A 824 -6.99 -13.88 -36.42
N LEU A 825 -7.95 -14.43 -35.66
CA LEU A 825 -9.38 -14.34 -35.95
C LEU A 825 -9.92 -12.95 -35.64
N ALA A 826 -9.43 -12.30 -34.59
CA ALA A 826 -9.75 -10.91 -34.26
C ALA A 826 -9.30 -9.94 -35.36
N VAL A 827 -8.07 -10.10 -35.88
CA VAL A 827 -7.57 -9.28 -37.00
C VAL A 827 -8.32 -9.60 -38.31
N ALA A 828 -8.63 -10.86 -38.58
CA ALA A 828 -9.46 -11.24 -39.72
C ALA A 828 -10.89 -10.65 -39.63
N ALA A 829 -11.51 -10.68 -38.45
CA ALA A 829 -12.82 -10.07 -38.20
C ALA A 829 -12.80 -8.54 -38.33
N ALA A 830 -11.77 -7.87 -37.80
CA ALA A 830 -11.59 -6.42 -37.94
C ALA A 830 -11.42 -6.01 -39.41
N LEU A 831 -10.65 -6.77 -40.20
CA LEU A 831 -10.49 -6.53 -41.64
C LEU A 831 -11.74 -6.89 -42.45
N ALA A 832 -12.50 -7.90 -42.04
CA ALA A 832 -13.81 -8.21 -42.61
C ALA A 832 -14.83 -7.08 -42.33
N LEU A 833 -14.88 -6.57 -41.10
CA LEU A 833 -15.67 -5.40 -40.73
C LEU A 833 -15.25 -4.14 -41.52
N PHE A 834 -13.95 -3.93 -41.73
CA PHE A 834 -13.45 -2.85 -42.60
C PHE A 834 -13.88 -3.01 -44.07
N CYS A 835 -13.92 -4.24 -44.58
CA CYS A 835 -14.44 -4.54 -45.92
C CYS A 835 -15.96 -4.38 -46.02
N LEU A 836 -16.71 -4.73 -44.97
CA LEU A 836 -18.16 -4.51 -44.87
C LEU A 836 -18.47 -3.01 -44.79
N ALA A 837 -17.77 -2.25 -43.94
CA ALA A 837 -17.87 -0.80 -43.85
C ALA A 837 -17.51 -0.13 -45.19
N SER A 838 -16.49 -0.62 -45.89
CA SER A 838 -16.16 -0.15 -47.25
C SER A 838 -17.27 -0.47 -48.26
N THR A 839 -17.89 -1.64 -48.17
CA THR A 839 -19.02 -2.02 -49.04
C THR A 839 -20.27 -1.18 -48.74
N ALA A 840 -20.53 -0.89 -47.47
CA ALA A 840 -21.61 0.01 -47.04
C ALA A 840 -21.36 1.46 -47.48
N ALA A 841 -20.12 1.95 -47.36
CA ALA A 841 -19.72 3.28 -47.82
C ALA A 841 -19.91 3.46 -49.34
N VAL A 842 -19.53 2.46 -50.14
CA VAL A 842 -19.77 2.48 -51.60
C VAL A 842 -21.26 2.41 -51.92
N ARG A 843 -22.03 1.52 -51.29
CA ARG A 843 -23.51 1.45 -51.48
C ARG A 843 -24.21 2.74 -51.09
N LEU A 844 -23.81 3.37 -49.98
CA LEU A 844 -24.32 4.66 -49.54
C LEU A 844 -23.96 5.77 -50.56
N ARG A 845 -22.74 5.75 -51.11
CA ARG A 845 -22.33 6.67 -52.17
C ARG A 845 -23.15 6.48 -53.45
N GLU A 846 -23.42 5.24 -53.85
CA GLU A 846 -24.25 4.89 -55.01
C GLU A 846 -25.71 5.34 -54.82
N ALA A 847 -26.31 5.08 -53.65
CA ALA A 847 -27.67 5.52 -53.31
C ALA A 847 -27.81 7.05 -53.21
N LEU A 848 -26.84 7.74 -52.59
CA LEU A 848 -26.82 9.20 -52.52
C LEU A 848 -26.62 9.84 -53.90
N ALA A 849 -25.86 9.20 -54.81
CA ALA A 849 -25.73 9.66 -56.19
C ALA A 849 -27.04 9.47 -56.98
N GLN A 850 -27.80 8.40 -56.74
CA GLN A 850 -29.11 8.17 -57.36
C GLN A 850 -30.18 9.18 -56.89
N HIS A 851 -30.10 9.66 -55.65
CA HIS A 851 -31.00 10.70 -55.14
C HIS A 851 -30.62 12.14 -55.55
N GLN A 852 -29.48 12.37 -56.21
CA GLN A 852 -29.11 13.70 -56.73
C GLN A 852 -29.56 13.90 -58.19
N VAL A 853 -30.88 13.94 -58.39
CA VAL A 853 -31.51 14.45 -59.62
C VAL A 853 -32.37 15.68 -59.26
N ALA A 854 -31.75 16.86 -59.36
CA ALA A 854 -32.42 18.16 -59.27
C ALA A 854 -31.63 19.22 -60.08
N PRO A 855 -32.26 20.30 -60.58
CA PRO A 855 -31.69 21.11 -61.66
C PRO A 855 -30.70 22.20 -61.21
N ASP A 856 -29.92 22.68 -62.18
CA ASP A 856 -29.34 24.02 -62.34
C ASP A 856 -28.81 24.79 -61.11
N GLY A 857 -27.48 24.92 -61.04
CA GLY A 857 -26.85 26.13 -60.51
C GLY A 857 -26.57 26.21 -59.00
N GLY A 858 -25.91 25.19 -58.42
CA GLY A 858 -25.40 25.23 -57.03
C GLY A 858 -23.95 24.74 -56.90
N PRO A 859 -23.13 25.28 -55.98
CA PRO A 859 -21.69 24.99 -55.91
C PRO A 859 -21.39 23.55 -55.43
N GLN A 860 -20.78 22.76 -56.30
CA GLN A 860 -20.24 21.44 -55.97
C GLN A 860 -19.04 21.59 -55.00
N GLY A 861 -19.14 21.01 -53.79
CA GLY A 861 -18.05 21.09 -52.81
C GLY A 861 -18.11 20.08 -51.67
N ALA A 862 -19.17 20.15 -50.85
CA ALA A 862 -19.20 19.52 -49.52
C ALA A 862 -19.00 17.99 -49.51
N GLY A 863 -19.58 17.25 -50.47
CA GLY A 863 -19.44 15.79 -50.51
C GLY A 863 -18.04 15.29 -50.91
N GLY A 864 -17.32 16.05 -51.75
CA GLY A 864 -16.06 15.60 -52.35
C GLY A 864 -14.90 15.48 -51.36
N SER A 865 -14.89 16.28 -50.30
CA SER A 865 -13.88 16.24 -49.24
C SER A 865 -14.05 15.00 -48.35
N ALA A 866 -15.27 14.68 -47.94
CA ALA A 866 -15.57 13.52 -47.10
C ALA A 866 -15.14 12.20 -47.75
N TRP A 867 -15.50 11.97 -49.03
CA TRP A 867 -15.09 10.76 -49.75
C TRP A 867 -13.56 10.69 -49.99
N ARG A 868 -12.86 11.84 -50.08
CA ARG A 868 -11.38 11.87 -50.14
C ARG A 868 -10.75 11.54 -48.77
N ALA A 869 -11.32 12.02 -47.68
CA ALA A 869 -10.86 11.69 -46.32
C ALA A 869 -11.03 10.19 -46.01
N LEU A 870 -12.17 9.60 -46.36
CA LEU A 870 -12.38 8.14 -46.27
C LEU A 870 -11.36 7.36 -47.12
N GLY A 871 -11.01 7.89 -48.30
CA GLY A 871 -9.94 7.35 -49.15
C GLY A 871 -8.54 7.37 -48.52
N LEU A 872 -8.22 8.37 -47.68
CA LEU A 872 -6.96 8.41 -46.89
C LEU A 872 -6.91 7.27 -45.88
N PHE A 873 -7.98 7.07 -45.10
CA PHE A 873 -8.13 5.89 -44.24
C PHE A 873 -8.12 4.57 -45.03
N GLY A 874 -8.30 4.62 -46.35
CA GLY A 874 -8.09 3.51 -47.28
C GLY A 874 -9.34 2.69 -47.53
N ILE A 875 -10.51 3.25 -47.21
CA ILE A 875 -11.81 2.70 -47.56
C ILE A 875 -11.95 2.67 -49.09
N ALA A 876 -12.53 1.61 -49.64
CA ALA A 876 -12.76 1.51 -51.08
C ALA A 876 -13.77 2.58 -51.54
N THR A 877 -13.49 3.25 -52.65
CA THR A 877 -14.39 4.27 -53.24
C THR A 877 -15.01 3.85 -54.58
N SER A 878 -14.61 2.69 -55.12
CA SER A 878 -15.16 2.07 -56.33
C SER A 878 -15.36 0.57 -56.12
N ARG A 879 -16.21 -0.06 -56.94
CA ARG A 879 -16.57 -1.48 -56.83
C ARG A 879 -15.39 -2.41 -57.13
N GLU A 880 -14.59 -2.11 -58.14
CA GLU A 880 -13.29 -2.78 -58.40
C GLU A 880 -12.32 -2.62 -57.22
N GLY A 881 -12.32 -1.44 -56.60
CA GLY A 881 -11.55 -1.15 -55.40
C GLY A 881 -11.96 -2.02 -54.20
N ILE A 882 -13.21 -2.49 -54.11
CA ILE A 882 -13.64 -3.44 -53.08
C ILE A 882 -12.99 -4.81 -53.30
N GLU A 883 -12.91 -5.29 -54.55
CA GLU A 883 -12.28 -6.59 -54.84
C GLU A 883 -10.78 -6.57 -54.55
N ALA A 884 -10.07 -5.56 -55.07
CA ALA A 884 -8.64 -5.38 -54.78
C ALA A 884 -8.37 -5.20 -53.27
N LYS A 885 -9.30 -4.59 -52.51
CA LYS A 885 -9.21 -4.48 -51.05
C LYS A 885 -9.48 -5.79 -50.33
N LYS A 886 -10.38 -6.65 -50.82
CA LYS A 886 -10.59 -8.00 -50.30
C LYS A 886 -9.36 -8.88 -50.54
N ASP A 887 -8.80 -8.85 -51.75
CA ASP A 887 -7.59 -9.62 -52.09
C ASP A 887 -6.38 -9.15 -51.27
N SER A 888 -6.21 -7.83 -51.09
CA SER A 888 -5.22 -7.25 -50.20
C SER A 888 -5.46 -7.57 -48.72
N ALA A 889 -6.72 -7.66 -48.26
CA ALA A 889 -7.05 -8.05 -46.88
C ALA A 889 -6.70 -9.52 -46.63
N TRP A 890 -6.96 -10.43 -47.57
CA TRP A 890 -6.52 -11.82 -47.50
C TRP A 890 -4.99 -11.93 -47.40
N ALA A 891 -4.25 -11.21 -48.24
CA ALA A 891 -2.78 -11.17 -48.15
C ALA A 891 -2.30 -10.63 -46.79
N THR A 892 -2.95 -9.59 -46.28
CA THR A 892 -2.64 -8.94 -44.99
C THR A 892 -2.89 -9.88 -43.80
N VAL A 893 -3.99 -10.64 -43.80
CA VAL A 893 -4.27 -11.66 -42.77
C VAL A 893 -3.25 -12.79 -42.84
N ALA A 894 -2.98 -13.32 -44.04
CA ALA A 894 -2.08 -14.45 -44.22
C ALA A 894 -0.61 -14.08 -43.87
N SER A 895 -0.16 -12.85 -44.18
CA SER A 895 1.16 -12.37 -43.77
C SER A 895 1.23 -12.03 -42.28
N PHE A 896 0.16 -11.52 -41.65
CA PHE A 896 0.09 -11.38 -40.19
C PHE A 896 0.29 -12.73 -39.51
N VAL A 897 -0.42 -13.75 -39.99
CA VAL A 897 -0.34 -15.12 -39.48
C VAL A 897 1.09 -15.67 -39.57
N ASN A 898 1.88 -15.36 -40.61
CA ASN A 898 3.32 -15.71 -40.67
C ASN A 898 4.18 -14.94 -39.65
N VAL A 899 3.86 -13.67 -39.38
CA VAL A 899 4.58 -12.83 -38.42
C VAL A 899 4.34 -13.29 -36.97
N ILE A 900 3.10 -13.64 -36.61
CA ILE A 900 2.76 -14.14 -35.27
C ILE A 900 2.82 -15.69 -35.16
N TYR A 901 3.18 -16.39 -36.24
CA TYR A 901 3.38 -17.85 -36.26
C TYR A 901 4.35 -18.32 -35.17
N HIS A 902 5.41 -17.53 -34.95
CA HIS A 902 6.42 -17.78 -33.94
C HIS A 902 5.82 -17.76 -32.53
N THR A 903 5.10 -16.69 -32.16
CA THR A 903 4.48 -16.56 -30.83
C THR A 903 3.26 -17.43 -30.62
N LEU A 904 2.50 -17.74 -31.67
CA LEU A 904 1.46 -18.77 -31.61
C LEU A 904 2.09 -20.12 -31.24
N THR A 905 3.16 -20.52 -31.93
CA THR A 905 3.88 -21.78 -31.64
C THR A 905 4.50 -21.76 -30.23
N LEU A 906 5.08 -20.62 -29.81
CA LEU A 906 5.62 -20.45 -28.46
C LEU A 906 4.53 -20.58 -27.39
N LYS A 907 3.44 -19.81 -27.44
CA LYS A 907 2.33 -19.90 -26.48
C LYS A 907 1.66 -21.28 -26.47
N CYS A 908 1.62 -21.98 -27.60
CA CYS A 908 1.10 -23.35 -27.64
C CYS A 908 2.04 -24.37 -26.96
N LEU A 909 3.36 -24.15 -27.00
CA LEU A 909 4.36 -25.01 -26.38
C LEU A 909 4.64 -24.66 -24.90
N GLU A 910 4.59 -23.38 -24.53
CA GLU A 910 4.75 -22.91 -23.14
C GLU A 910 3.87 -23.67 -22.14
N VAL A 911 2.65 -24.08 -22.54
CA VAL A 911 1.71 -24.82 -21.69
C VAL A 911 2.26 -26.17 -21.21
N PHE A 912 3.24 -26.75 -21.90
CA PHE A 912 3.90 -28.00 -21.51
C PHE A 912 5.18 -27.77 -20.69
N ARG A 913 5.65 -26.52 -20.55
CA ARG A 913 6.81 -26.18 -19.69
C ARG A 913 6.36 -26.09 -18.23
N CYS A 914 6.17 -27.26 -17.62
CA CYS A 914 6.10 -27.39 -16.18
C CYS A 914 7.52 -27.40 -15.60
N GLU A 915 7.75 -26.63 -14.55
CA GLU A 915 8.90 -26.81 -13.67
C GLU A 915 8.43 -27.62 -12.47
N GLU A 916 9.09 -28.78 -12.27
CA GLU A 916 8.88 -29.60 -11.08
C GLU A 916 9.55 -28.90 -9.91
N LEU A 917 8.76 -28.54 -8.89
CA LEU A 917 9.34 -28.31 -7.58
C LEU A 917 9.77 -29.69 -7.06
N PRO A 918 10.91 -29.81 -6.36
CA PRO A 918 11.52 -31.11 -6.12
C PRO A 918 10.82 -31.92 -5.01
N ASP A 919 9.72 -31.39 -4.46
CA ASP A 919 8.77 -32.07 -3.60
C ASP A 919 7.86 -33.06 -4.36
N GLY A 920 7.73 -32.88 -5.67
CA GLY A 920 6.87 -33.65 -6.56
C GLY A 920 5.61 -32.91 -7.01
N SER A 921 5.38 -31.67 -6.55
CA SER A 921 4.45 -30.75 -7.20
C SER A 921 5.11 -30.16 -8.46
N SER A 922 4.30 -29.71 -9.41
CA SER A 922 4.82 -29.10 -10.64
C SER A 922 3.97 -27.90 -11.00
N PHE A 923 4.60 -26.82 -11.44
CA PHE A 923 3.92 -25.56 -11.75
C PHE A 923 4.29 -25.10 -13.15
N LEU A 924 3.37 -24.39 -13.80
CA LEU A 924 3.61 -23.88 -15.13
C LEU A 924 4.64 -22.74 -15.07
N SER A 925 5.83 -22.95 -15.65
CA SER A 925 6.97 -22.02 -15.59
C SER A 925 6.60 -20.57 -15.92
N ARG A 926 5.79 -20.39 -16.98
CA ARG A 926 5.38 -19.05 -17.43
C ARG A 926 4.29 -18.40 -16.57
N ALA A 927 3.61 -19.17 -15.73
CA ALA A 927 2.61 -18.66 -14.78
C ALA A 927 2.50 -19.59 -13.55
N PRO A 928 3.40 -19.48 -12.55
CA PRO A 928 3.48 -20.38 -11.41
C PRO A 928 2.23 -20.46 -10.52
N GLY A 929 1.24 -19.58 -10.71
CA GLY A 929 -0.10 -19.74 -10.13
C GLY A 929 -0.96 -20.87 -10.76
N VAL A 930 -0.42 -21.65 -11.70
CA VAL A 930 -1.08 -22.82 -12.31
C VAL A 930 -0.27 -24.08 -12.00
N GLU A 931 -0.76 -24.89 -11.07
CA GLU A 931 -0.26 -26.25 -10.81
C GLU A 931 -0.53 -27.15 -12.03
N CYS A 932 0.51 -27.85 -12.49
CA CYS A 932 0.49 -28.79 -13.59
C CYS A 932 -0.23 -30.11 -13.25
N GLY A 933 -0.71 -30.83 -14.26
CA GLY A 933 -1.49 -32.07 -14.09
C GLY A 933 -2.93 -31.87 -13.59
N THR A 934 -3.24 -30.72 -12.98
CA THR A 934 -4.58 -30.32 -12.52
C THR A 934 -5.63 -30.27 -13.64
N ALA A 935 -6.92 -30.18 -13.25
CA ALA A 935 -8.01 -30.01 -14.21
C ALA A 935 -7.85 -28.75 -15.08
N TYR A 936 -7.37 -27.64 -14.51
CA TYR A 936 -7.13 -26.39 -15.23
C TYR A 936 -5.95 -26.51 -16.20
N HIS A 937 -4.83 -27.07 -15.75
CA HIS A 937 -3.67 -27.32 -16.63
C HIS A 937 -4.02 -28.25 -17.79
N ARG A 938 -4.81 -29.31 -17.55
CA ARG A 938 -5.29 -30.19 -18.64
C ARG A 938 -6.19 -29.49 -19.66
N ILE A 939 -6.99 -28.50 -19.25
CA ILE A 939 -7.76 -27.66 -20.19
C ILE A 939 -6.81 -26.80 -21.03
N TYR A 940 -5.83 -26.14 -20.41
CA TYR A 940 -4.84 -25.37 -21.14
C TYR A 940 -4.01 -26.23 -22.10
N MET A 941 -3.56 -27.42 -21.68
CA MET A 941 -2.86 -28.36 -22.55
C MET A 941 -3.71 -28.78 -23.75
N ALA A 942 -5.00 -29.06 -23.56
CA ALA A 942 -5.91 -29.38 -24.67
C ALA A 942 -6.03 -28.21 -25.68
N MET A 943 -6.04 -26.97 -25.18
CA MET A 943 -5.98 -25.76 -26.02
C MET A 943 -4.63 -25.59 -26.72
N GLY A 944 -3.52 -25.91 -26.05
CA GLY A 944 -2.16 -25.92 -26.60
C GLY A 944 -2.03 -26.94 -27.73
N VAL A 945 -2.43 -28.19 -27.52
CA VAL A 945 -2.45 -29.24 -28.57
C VAL A 945 -3.30 -28.80 -29.77
N LEU A 946 -4.51 -28.27 -29.53
CA LEU A 946 -5.37 -27.76 -30.60
C LEU A 946 -4.68 -26.62 -31.37
N GLY A 947 -3.99 -25.72 -30.66
CA GLY A 947 -3.19 -24.65 -31.24
C GLY A 947 -2.01 -25.16 -32.09
N LEU A 948 -1.28 -26.18 -31.64
CA LEU A 948 -0.21 -26.81 -32.43
C LEU A 948 -0.74 -27.45 -33.72
N VAL A 949 -1.87 -28.16 -33.63
CA VAL A 949 -2.52 -28.80 -34.78
C VAL A 949 -3.01 -27.76 -35.79
N VAL A 950 -3.67 -26.69 -35.33
CA VAL A 950 -4.22 -25.64 -36.20
C VAL A 950 -3.13 -24.73 -36.76
N TYR A 951 -2.22 -24.25 -35.92
CA TYR A 951 -1.22 -23.24 -36.30
C TYR A 951 0.09 -23.87 -36.77
N SER A 952 0.82 -24.57 -35.89
CA SER A 952 2.18 -25.06 -36.17
C SER A 952 2.25 -26.21 -37.19
N VAL A 953 1.18 -26.98 -37.38
CA VAL A 953 1.07 -28.02 -38.43
C VAL A 953 0.11 -27.60 -39.54
N GLY A 954 -1.07 -27.08 -39.16
CA GLY A 954 -2.13 -26.73 -40.09
C GLY A 954 -1.78 -25.60 -41.07
N ILE A 955 -1.09 -24.54 -40.63
CA ILE A 955 -0.70 -23.45 -41.54
C ILE A 955 0.35 -23.90 -42.56
N PRO A 956 1.50 -24.52 -42.18
CA PRO A 956 2.47 -24.99 -43.16
C PRO A 956 1.87 -26.00 -44.15
N LEU A 957 0.98 -26.89 -43.68
CA LEU A 957 0.28 -27.83 -44.56
C LEU A 957 -0.69 -27.12 -45.52
N ALA A 958 -1.47 -26.16 -45.05
CA ALA A 958 -2.37 -25.38 -45.89
C ALA A 958 -1.61 -24.54 -46.93
N PHE A 959 -0.50 -23.92 -46.54
CA PHE A 959 0.38 -23.19 -47.45
C PHE A 959 1.08 -24.11 -48.46
N MET A 960 1.54 -25.31 -48.06
CA MET A 960 2.01 -26.35 -48.99
C MET A 960 0.93 -26.69 -50.02
N VAL A 961 -0.29 -27.01 -49.58
CA VAL A 961 -1.39 -27.38 -50.47
C VAL A 961 -1.79 -26.23 -51.40
N ILE A 962 -1.80 -24.98 -50.93
CA ILE A 962 -2.08 -23.79 -51.75
C ILE A 962 -0.99 -23.54 -52.80
N LEU A 963 0.29 -23.68 -52.43
CA LEU A 963 1.40 -23.53 -53.37
C LEU A 963 1.42 -24.66 -54.40
N GLU A 964 1.21 -25.91 -53.98
CA GLU A 964 1.22 -27.07 -54.86
C GLU A 964 0.01 -27.07 -55.81
N TYR A 965 -1.18 -26.74 -55.32
CA TYR A 965 -2.35 -26.47 -56.17
C TYR A 965 -2.09 -25.32 -57.15
N GLY A 966 -1.45 -24.25 -56.69
CA GLY A 966 -1.02 -23.12 -57.53
C GLY A 966 -0.02 -23.50 -58.62
N ARG A 967 0.88 -24.46 -58.34
CA ARG A 967 1.86 -25.01 -59.27
C ARG A 967 1.23 -25.95 -60.29
N VAL A 968 0.38 -26.88 -59.84
CA VAL A 968 -0.29 -27.89 -60.68
C VAL A 968 -1.28 -27.26 -61.67
N HIS A 969 -1.93 -26.15 -61.29
CA HIS A 969 -2.89 -25.44 -62.13
C HIS A 969 -2.35 -24.13 -62.77
N ASP A 970 -1.02 -23.91 -62.76
CA ASP A 970 -0.31 -22.71 -63.27
C ASP A 970 -0.93 -21.36 -62.83
N LEU A 971 -1.50 -21.33 -61.62
CA LEU A 971 -2.15 -20.15 -61.06
C LEU A 971 -1.16 -19.05 -60.66
N PHE A 972 0.14 -19.38 -60.58
CA PHE A 972 1.21 -18.42 -60.32
C PHE A 972 1.26 -17.28 -61.35
N SER A 973 0.73 -17.51 -62.56
CA SER A 973 0.57 -16.52 -63.63
C SER A 973 -0.60 -15.53 -63.41
N GLN A 974 -1.56 -15.84 -62.52
CA GLN A 974 -2.78 -15.07 -62.35
C GLN A 974 -2.61 -13.92 -61.34
N GLU A 975 -3.00 -12.70 -61.75
CA GLU A 975 -2.90 -11.49 -60.92
C GLU A 975 -3.67 -11.61 -59.58
N ARG A 976 -4.84 -12.26 -59.55
CA ARG A 976 -5.60 -12.48 -58.30
C ARG A 976 -4.92 -13.47 -57.34
N PHE A 977 -4.26 -14.52 -57.84
CA PHE A 977 -3.52 -15.46 -56.99
C PHE A 977 -2.24 -14.81 -56.45
N SER A 978 -1.49 -14.17 -57.36
CA SER A 978 -0.30 -13.37 -57.06
C SER A 978 -0.59 -12.25 -56.04
N SER A 979 -1.73 -11.56 -56.14
CA SER A 979 -2.13 -10.51 -55.17
C SER A 979 -2.53 -11.04 -53.79
N ARG A 980 -2.82 -12.34 -53.63
CA ARG A 980 -3.20 -12.95 -52.33
C ARG A 980 -2.02 -13.67 -51.66
N PHE A 981 -1.31 -14.49 -52.43
CA PHE A 981 -0.25 -15.38 -51.95
C PHE A 981 1.15 -15.02 -52.45
N GLY A 982 1.31 -13.97 -53.26
CA GLY A 982 2.60 -13.61 -53.85
C GLY A 982 3.71 -13.32 -52.84
N TRP A 983 3.36 -12.83 -51.64
CA TRP A 983 4.32 -12.62 -50.56
C TRP A 983 5.01 -13.93 -50.08
N LEU A 984 4.37 -15.08 -50.31
CA LEU A 984 4.83 -16.41 -49.90
C LEU A 984 5.85 -17.01 -50.88
N TYR A 985 5.74 -16.72 -52.19
CA TYR A 985 6.55 -17.38 -53.23
C TYR A 985 7.32 -16.43 -54.18
N LEU A 986 6.84 -15.20 -54.45
CA LEU A 986 7.46 -14.31 -55.46
C LEU A 986 8.85 -13.78 -55.06
N ARG A 987 9.24 -13.90 -53.79
CA ARG A 987 10.58 -13.53 -53.31
C ARG A 987 11.64 -14.60 -53.64
N TYR A 988 11.21 -15.81 -54.00
CA TYR A 988 12.06 -16.99 -54.16
C TYR A 988 12.25 -17.40 -55.64
N GLU A 989 13.37 -18.06 -55.93
CA GLU A 989 13.59 -18.70 -57.23
C GLU A 989 12.60 -19.85 -57.47
N LYS A 990 12.31 -20.14 -58.75
CA LYS A 990 11.23 -21.05 -59.14
C LYS A 990 11.37 -22.48 -58.59
N ASP A 991 12.61 -22.94 -58.43
CA ASP A 991 12.90 -24.28 -57.92
C ASP A 991 12.82 -24.36 -56.38
N TRP A 992 12.84 -23.20 -55.71
CA TRP A 992 12.79 -23.04 -54.24
C TRP A 992 11.54 -22.28 -53.76
N TYR A 993 10.45 -22.30 -54.54
CA TYR A 993 9.20 -21.55 -54.28
C TYR A 993 8.56 -21.82 -52.90
N PHE A 994 8.91 -22.94 -52.25
CA PHE A 994 8.42 -23.36 -50.94
C PHE A 994 9.32 -22.90 -49.77
N TRP A 995 10.38 -22.11 -49.99
CA TRP A 995 11.41 -21.85 -48.97
C TRP A 995 10.90 -21.15 -47.69
N GLU A 996 9.82 -20.35 -47.75
CA GLU A 996 9.20 -19.80 -46.53
C GLU A 996 8.81 -20.90 -45.52
N LEU A 997 8.44 -22.08 -46.01
CA LEU A 997 8.07 -23.23 -45.17
C LEU A 997 9.30 -23.85 -44.49
N VAL A 998 10.48 -23.73 -45.09
CA VAL A 998 11.76 -24.09 -44.46
C VAL A 998 12.08 -23.10 -43.33
N ILE A 999 11.82 -21.81 -43.54
CA ILE A 999 11.96 -20.77 -42.50
C ILE A 999 10.94 -20.98 -41.36
N MET A 1000 9.69 -21.37 -41.67
CA MET A 1000 8.68 -21.75 -40.66
C MET A 1000 9.12 -22.99 -39.88
N ALA A 1001 9.57 -24.06 -40.55
CA ALA A 1001 10.04 -25.28 -39.90
C ALA A 1001 11.23 -25.01 -38.97
N ARG A 1002 12.22 -24.21 -39.41
CA ARG A 1002 13.33 -23.73 -38.57
C ARG A 1002 12.84 -23.04 -37.30
N ARG A 1003 11.83 -22.15 -37.42
CA ARG A 1003 11.24 -21.44 -36.27
C ARG A 1003 10.51 -22.40 -35.30
N VAL A 1004 9.80 -23.42 -35.79
CA VAL A 1004 9.20 -24.45 -34.91
C VAL A 1004 10.28 -25.23 -34.17
N LEU A 1005 11.33 -25.67 -34.88
CA LEU A 1005 12.40 -26.48 -34.28
C LEU A 1005 13.14 -25.73 -33.16
N LEU A 1006 13.44 -24.44 -33.34
CA LEU A 1006 14.09 -23.62 -32.30
C LEU A 1006 13.19 -23.46 -31.05
N VAL A 1007 11.89 -23.24 -31.22
CA VAL A 1007 10.94 -23.16 -30.09
C VAL A 1007 10.72 -24.53 -29.42
N ALA A 1008 10.74 -25.62 -30.19
CA ALA A 1008 10.67 -26.97 -29.63
C ALA A 1008 11.90 -27.32 -28.79
N ILE A 1009 13.11 -26.95 -29.22
CA ILE A 1009 14.35 -27.13 -28.44
C ILE A 1009 14.31 -26.33 -27.13
N LEU A 1010 13.83 -25.08 -27.19
CA LEU A 1010 13.60 -24.22 -26.04
C LEU A 1010 12.68 -24.87 -24.99
N VAL A 1011 11.58 -25.49 -25.42
CA VAL A 1011 10.56 -26.04 -24.49
C VAL A 1011 10.86 -27.48 -24.03
N PHE A 1012 11.45 -28.34 -24.86
CA PHE A 1012 11.64 -29.77 -24.53
C PHE A 1012 13.00 -30.13 -23.90
N ALA A 1013 13.95 -29.19 -23.78
CA ALA A 1013 15.24 -29.43 -23.13
C ALA A 1013 15.65 -28.41 -22.03
N PRO A 1014 14.73 -27.88 -21.20
CA PRO A 1014 14.99 -26.71 -20.34
C PRO A 1014 16.08 -26.93 -19.27
N HIS A 1015 16.28 -28.16 -18.80
CA HIS A 1015 17.28 -28.47 -17.77
C HIS A 1015 18.64 -28.92 -18.34
N LEU A 1016 18.85 -28.81 -19.66
CA LEU A 1016 20.06 -29.27 -20.34
C LEU A 1016 20.62 -28.15 -21.25
N PRO A 1017 21.19 -27.06 -20.69
CA PRO A 1017 21.68 -25.90 -21.44
C PRO A 1017 22.63 -26.26 -22.58
N SER A 1018 23.58 -27.16 -22.33
CA SER A 1018 24.53 -27.64 -23.33
C SER A 1018 23.85 -28.38 -24.49
N VAL A 1019 22.72 -29.05 -24.24
CA VAL A 1019 21.91 -29.73 -25.26
C VAL A 1019 21.04 -28.75 -26.03
N GLN A 1020 20.46 -27.72 -25.37
CA GLN A 1020 19.78 -26.63 -26.06
C GLN A 1020 20.70 -25.90 -27.04
N ILE A 1021 21.92 -25.55 -26.59
CA ILE A 1021 22.93 -24.93 -27.45
C ILE A 1021 23.35 -25.86 -28.58
N LEU A 1022 23.64 -27.14 -28.31
CA LEU A 1022 24.05 -28.12 -29.32
C LEU A 1022 22.97 -28.31 -30.41
N LEU A 1023 21.71 -28.50 -30.00
CA LEU A 1023 20.59 -28.68 -30.93
C LEU A 1023 20.24 -27.38 -31.68
N GLY A 1024 20.26 -26.24 -30.98
CA GLY A 1024 20.00 -24.93 -31.57
C GLY A 1024 21.07 -24.56 -32.60
N ASN A 1025 22.36 -24.73 -32.27
CA ASN A 1025 23.46 -24.55 -33.21
C ASN A 1025 23.41 -25.57 -34.35
N ALA A 1026 23.00 -26.82 -34.12
CA ALA A 1026 22.79 -27.79 -35.20
C ALA A 1026 21.69 -27.32 -36.18
N VAL A 1027 20.54 -26.83 -35.68
CA VAL A 1027 19.44 -26.28 -36.50
C VAL A 1027 19.89 -25.03 -37.25
N ILE A 1028 20.65 -24.14 -36.62
CA ILE A 1028 21.19 -22.93 -37.25
C ILE A 1028 22.24 -23.28 -38.32
N CYS A 1029 23.17 -24.21 -38.05
CA CYS A 1029 24.14 -24.69 -39.03
C CYS A 1029 23.47 -25.40 -40.23
N MET A 1030 22.45 -26.22 -40.00
CA MET A 1030 21.65 -26.82 -41.08
C MET A 1030 20.95 -25.75 -41.91
N ALA A 1031 20.45 -24.68 -41.29
CA ALA A 1031 19.86 -23.55 -42.01
C ALA A 1031 20.89 -22.75 -42.83
N ILE A 1032 22.09 -22.51 -42.29
CA ILE A 1032 23.19 -21.85 -43.02
C ILE A 1032 23.62 -22.70 -44.22
N ALA A 1033 23.83 -24.00 -44.02
CA ALA A 1033 24.22 -24.93 -45.09
C ALA A 1033 23.13 -25.03 -46.18
N GLY A 1034 21.86 -25.18 -45.79
CA GLY A 1034 20.72 -25.20 -46.70
C GLY A 1034 20.59 -23.90 -47.49
N HIS A 1035 20.70 -22.74 -46.84
CA HIS A 1035 20.63 -21.43 -47.49
C HIS A 1035 21.81 -21.17 -48.43
N PHE A 1036 23.03 -21.58 -48.06
CA PHE A 1036 24.22 -21.47 -48.91
C PHE A 1036 24.12 -22.36 -50.17
N TYR A 1037 23.52 -23.54 -50.05
CA TYR A 1037 23.26 -24.48 -51.14
C TYR A 1037 22.14 -24.00 -52.07
N ALA A 1038 20.98 -23.64 -51.50
CA ALA A 1038 19.79 -23.28 -52.25
C ALA A 1038 19.87 -21.88 -52.89
N ARG A 1039 20.43 -20.90 -52.18
CA ARG A 1039 20.42 -19.46 -52.53
C ARG A 1039 19.04 -18.99 -53.02
N PRO A 1040 18.03 -19.14 -52.16
CA PRO A 1040 16.65 -19.25 -52.59
C PRO A 1040 16.04 -17.92 -53.03
N PHE A 1041 16.62 -16.76 -52.72
CA PHE A 1041 16.02 -15.46 -53.04
C PHE A 1041 16.44 -14.94 -54.43
N ILE A 1042 15.51 -14.30 -55.15
CA ILE A 1042 15.81 -13.68 -56.45
C ILE A 1042 16.81 -12.51 -56.32
N ARG A 1043 16.94 -11.92 -55.13
CA ARG A 1043 17.82 -10.79 -54.83
C ARG A 1043 19.00 -11.23 -53.95
N ARG A 1044 20.22 -11.18 -54.49
CA ARG A 1044 21.47 -11.44 -53.75
C ARG A 1044 21.65 -10.60 -52.47
N SER A 1045 21.09 -9.40 -52.40
CA SER A 1045 21.08 -8.58 -51.18
C SER A 1045 20.23 -9.19 -50.07
N THR A 1046 19.19 -9.93 -50.43
CA THR A 1046 18.26 -10.62 -49.54
C THR A 1046 18.85 -11.97 -49.10
N ASP A 1047 19.55 -12.70 -49.99
CA ASP A 1047 20.36 -13.86 -49.58
C ASP A 1047 21.45 -13.47 -48.58
N GLN A 1048 22.15 -12.35 -48.81
CA GLN A 1048 23.17 -11.83 -47.90
C GLN A 1048 22.57 -11.38 -46.56
N LEU A 1049 21.37 -10.81 -46.58
CA LEU A 1049 20.66 -10.39 -45.36
C LEU A 1049 20.32 -11.60 -44.48
N GLU A 1050 19.72 -12.64 -45.04
CA GLU A 1050 19.38 -13.87 -44.31
C GLU A 1050 20.63 -14.69 -43.89
N MET A 1051 21.69 -14.66 -44.70
CA MET A 1051 22.94 -15.34 -44.35
C MET A 1051 23.64 -14.67 -43.15
N VAL A 1052 23.68 -13.33 -43.12
CA VAL A 1052 24.31 -12.59 -42.02
C VAL A 1052 23.41 -12.55 -40.78
N SER A 1053 22.09 -12.48 -40.91
CA SER A 1053 21.18 -12.56 -39.76
C SER A 1053 21.31 -13.90 -39.02
N VAL A 1054 21.30 -15.02 -39.76
CA VAL A 1054 21.44 -16.37 -39.20
C VAL A 1054 22.85 -16.61 -38.65
N ALA A 1055 23.90 -16.07 -39.29
CA ALA A 1055 25.26 -16.13 -38.75
C ALA A 1055 25.45 -15.30 -37.47
N ALA A 1056 24.77 -14.15 -37.33
CA ALA A 1056 24.77 -13.38 -36.09
C ALA A 1056 24.07 -14.14 -34.96
N LEU A 1057 22.94 -14.80 -35.25
CA LEU A 1057 22.23 -15.66 -34.28
C LEU A 1057 23.10 -16.86 -33.84
N PHE A 1058 23.86 -17.47 -34.76
CA PHE A 1058 24.86 -18.49 -34.41
C PHE A 1058 25.93 -17.95 -33.45
N GLY A 1059 26.43 -16.74 -33.70
CA GLY A 1059 27.39 -16.06 -32.82
C GLY A 1059 26.84 -15.89 -31.40
N VAL A 1060 25.63 -15.36 -31.26
CA VAL A 1060 24.97 -15.12 -29.96
C VAL A 1060 24.68 -16.43 -29.20
N LEU A 1061 24.18 -17.47 -29.88
CA LEU A 1061 23.94 -18.77 -29.23
C LEU A 1061 25.26 -19.47 -28.85
N SER A 1062 26.35 -19.21 -29.60
CA SER A 1062 27.68 -19.74 -29.31
C SER A 1062 28.43 -18.98 -28.22
N THR A 1063 28.21 -17.67 -28.04
CA THR A 1063 28.71 -16.96 -26.85
C THR A 1063 27.89 -17.28 -25.61
N GLY A 1064 26.62 -17.64 -25.76
CA GLY A 1064 25.74 -18.10 -24.68
C GLY A 1064 26.30 -19.25 -23.84
N ILE A 1065 27.12 -20.15 -24.42
CA ILE A 1065 27.74 -21.25 -23.65
C ILE A 1065 28.77 -20.77 -22.63
N LEU A 1066 29.41 -19.62 -22.87
CA LEU A 1066 30.51 -19.11 -22.04
C LEU A 1066 30.02 -18.53 -20.71
N PHE A 1067 28.73 -18.23 -20.58
CA PHE A 1067 28.13 -17.87 -19.30
C PHE A 1067 28.09 -19.05 -18.33
N ASN A 1068 27.96 -20.30 -18.81
CA ASN A 1068 27.88 -21.51 -17.99
C ASN A 1068 29.27 -22.18 -17.78
N ASP A 1069 30.35 -21.40 -17.71
CA ASP A 1069 31.66 -21.88 -17.27
C ASP A 1069 32.02 -21.27 -15.90
N ALA A 1070 31.58 -21.95 -14.84
CA ALA A 1070 31.84 -21.55 -13.45
C ALA A 1070 33.34 -21.39 -13.14
N ASN A 1071 34.23 -22.18 -13.78
CA ASN A 1071 35.67 -22.06 -13.55
C ASN A 1071 36.21 -20.73 -14.11
N ALA A 1072 35.67 -20.29 -15.26
CA ALA A 1072 36.04 -19.01 -15.86
C ALA A 1072 35.48 -17.82 -15.06
N GLN A 1073 34.27 -17.96 -14.50
CA GLN A 1073 33.69 -16.97 -13.59
C GLN A 1073 34.53 -16.79 -12.30
N GLU A 1074 34.91 -17.88 -11.62
CA GLU A 1074 35.74 -17.82 -10.40
C GLU A 1074 37.14 -17.26 -10.68
N LEU A 1075 37.74 -17.58 -11.83
CA LEU A 1075 39.12 -17.21 -12.14
C LEU A 1075 39.27 -15.78 -12.69
N TYR A 1076 38.21 -15.19 -13.26
CA TYR A 1076 38.26 -13.88 -13.92
C TYR A 1076 37.04 -13.00 -13.56
N PRO A 1077 37.17 -12.01 -12.65
CA PRO A 1077 36.05 -11.20 -12.16
C PRO A 1077 35.49 -10.17 -13.17
N VAL A 1078 35.85 -10.28 -14.45
CA VAL A 1078 35.34 -9.47 -15.58
C VAL A 1078 34.86 -10.39 -16.73
N TRP A 1079 34.73 -11.70 -16.47
CA TRP A 1079 34.34 -12.68 -17.48
C TRP A 1079 32.94 -12.41 -18.05
N GLU A 1080 31.96 -12.18 -17.17
CA GLU A 1080 30.57 -11.90 -17.55
C GLU A 1080 30.46 -10.65 -18.43
N ASP A 1081 31.11 -9.54 -18.04
CA ASP A 1081 31.18 -8.30 -18.82
C ASP A 1081 31.75 -8.51 -20.24
N VAL A 1082 32.81 -9.32 -20.36
CA VAL A 1082 33.46 -9.63 -21.64
C VAL A 1082 32.56 -10.48 -22.54
N VAL A 1083 31.94 -11.55 -21.99
CA VAL A 1083 31.01 -12.41 -22.74
C VAL A 1083 29.73 -11.64 -23.14
N THR A 1084 29.25 -10.74 -22.27
CA THR A 1084 28.17 -9.79 -22.56
C THR A 1084 28.55 -8.82 -23.68
N GLY A 1085 29.75 -8.25 -23.63
CA GLY A 1085 30.29 -7.39 -24.69
C GLY A 1085 30.38 -8.10 -26.05
N MET A 1086 30.83 -9.36 -26.07
CA MET A 1086 30.85 -10.19 -27.27
C MET A 1086 29.45 -10.50 -27.81
N SER A 1087 28.52 -10.87 -26.93
CA SER A 1087 27.12 -11.16 -27.30
C SER A 1087 26.41 -9.92 -27.86
N CYS A 1088 26.62 -8.76 -27.23
CA CYS A 1088 26.20 -7.46 -27.74
C CYS A 1088 26.82 -7.14 -29.12
N LEU A 1089 28.12 -7.42 -29.32
CA LEU A 1089 28.79 -7.18 -30.59
C LEU A 1089 28.14 -7.96 -31.75
N PHE A 1090 27.79 -9.23 -31.54
CA PHE A 1090 27.06 -10.02 -32.57
C PHE A 1090 25.65 -9.49 -32.83
N LEU A 1091 24.87 -9.14 -31.79
CA LEU A 1091 23.54 -8.55 -31.95
C LEU A 1091 23.58 -7.19 -32.70
N PHE A 1092 24.45 -6.27 -32.27
CA PHE A 1092 24.51 -4.92 -32.83
C PHE A 1092 25.19 -4.86 -34.20
N SER A 1093 26.16 -5.73 -34.50
CA SER A 1093 26.72 -5.83 -35.86
C SER A 1093 25.71 -6.40 -36.86
N GLY A 1094 24.93 -7.41 -36.45
CA GLY A 1094 23.78 -7.91 -37.20
C GLY A 1094 22.76 -6.80 -37.48
N LEU A 1095 22.30 -6.09 -36.44
CA LEU A 1095 21.41 -4.93 -36.56
C LEU A 1095 21.96 -3.87 -37.54
N PHE A 1096 23.23 -3.47 -37.40
CA PHE A 1096 23.84 -2.46 -38.25
C PHE A 1096 23.86 -2.88 -39.72
N PHE A 1097 24.23 -4.13 -40.02
CA PHE A 1097 24.25 -4.66 -41.38
C PHE A 1097 22.84 -4.72 -41.99
N VAL A 1098 21.87 -5.21 -41.22
CA VAL A 1098 20.45 -5.29 -41.58
C VAL A 1098 19.89 -3.89 -41.93
N VAL A 1099 20.07 -2.90 -41.04
CA VAL A 1099 19.61 -1.53 -41.25
C VAL A 1099 20.26 -0.90 -42.48
N ASN A 1100 21.56 -1.10 -42.71
CA ASN A 1100 22.25 -0.58 -43.90
C ASN A 1100 21.69 -1.17 -45.19
N ILE A 1101 21.36 -2.47 -45.24
CA ILE A 1101 20.74 -3.09 -46.41
C ILE A 1101 19.32 -2.55 -46.63
N VAL A 1102 18.49 -2.50 -45.59
CA VAL A 1102 17.10 -1.98 -45.67
C VAL A 1102 17.09 -0.53 -46.15
N VAL A 1103 17.95 0.34 -45.60
CA VAL A 1103 18.06 1.75 -46.01
C VAL A 1103 18.57 1.87 -47.46
N ARG A 1104 19.57 1.07 -47.86
CA ARG A 1104 20.08 1.06 -49.24
C ARG A 1104 19.02 0.59 -50.24
N GLU A 1105 18.21 -0.40 -49.88
CA GLU A 1105 17.09 -0.87 -50.71
C GLU A 1105 15.96 0.19 -50.78
N ALA A 1106 15.58 0.80 -49.66
CA ALA A 1106 14.57 1.86 -49.60
C ALA A 1106 14.95 3.10 -50.44
N ILE A 1107 16.23 3.51 -50.39
CA ILE A 1107 16.76 4.59 -51.24
C ILE A 1107 16.74 4.18 -52.72
N THR A 1108 17.06 2.92 -53.03
CA THR A 1108 17.11 2.41 -54.40
C THR A 1108 15.71 2.27 -55.02
N SER A 1109 14.72 1.79 -54.28
CA SER A 1109 13.32 1.70 -54.72
C SER A 1109 12.71 3.09 -54.95
N ARG A 1110 12.97 4.05 -54.04
CA ARG A 1110 12.56 5.46 -54.20
C ARG A 1110 13.18 6.10 -55.45
N LYS A 1111 14.45 5.80 -55.77
CA LYS A 1111 15.11 6.24 -57.00
C LYS A 1111 14.47 5.63 -58.26
N ARG A 1112 14.22 4.31 -58.30
CA ARG A 1112 13.53 3.64 -59.43
C ARG A 1112 12.13 4.24 -59.68
N PHE A 1113 11.36 4.49 -58.63
CA PHE A 1113 10.02 5.07 -58.73
C PHE A 1113 10.05 6.49 -59.33
N SER A 1114 11.04 7.30 -58.96
CA SER A 1114 11.27 8.64 -59.55
C SER A 1114 11.61 8.57 -61.04
N THR A 1115 12.53 7.69 -61.46
CA THR A 1115 12.86 7.53 -62.88
C THR A 1115 11.66 7.00 -63.69
N GLY A 1116 10.86 6.11 -63.11
CA GLY A 1116 9.63 5.62 -63.74
C GLY A 1116 8.54 6.68 -63.91
N SER A 1117 8.37 7.58 -62.94
CA SER A 1117 7.42 8.70 -63.06
C SER A 1117 7.90 9.76 -64.06
N GLN A 1118 9.21 10.06 -64.08
CA GLN A 1118 9.82 10.93 -65.09
C GLN A 1118 9.65 10.39 -66.51
N LEU A 1119 9.92 9.09 -66.74
CA LEU A 1119 9.73 8.46 -68.05
C LEU A 1119 8.24 8.50 -68.47
N ARG A 1120 7.32 8.25 -67.53
CA ARG A 1120 5.88 8.34 -67.79
C ARG A 1120 5.43 9.77 -68.12
N HIS A 1121 5.99 10.79 -67.46
CA HIS A 1121 5.73 12.19 -67.80
C HIS A 1121 6.22 12.51 -69.21
N LEU A 1122 7.46 12.16 -69.53
CA LEU A 1122 8.10 12.41 -70.82
C LEU A 1122 7.34 11.76 -71.99
N ILE A 1123 6.81 10.53 -71.81
CA ILE A 1123 5.95 9.86 -72.80
C ILE A 1123 4.63 10.61 -73.00
N MET A 1124 3.94 10.98 -71.91
CA MET A 1124 2.66 11.72 -71.97
C MET A 1124 2.82 13.13 -72.57
N GLU A 1125 3.95 13.76 -72.33
CA GLU A 1125 4.33 15.09 -72.83
C GLU A 1125 4.72 15.04 -74.32
N THR A 1126 5.46 14.02 -74.74
CA THR A 1126 5.76 13.77 -76.16
C THR A 1126 4.48 13.50 -76.96
N LEU A 1127 3.56 12.67 -76.42
CA LEU A 1127 2.24 12.41 -77.01
C LEU A 1127 1.37 13.68 -77.10
N ARG A 1128 1.38 14.52 -76.06
CA ARG A 1128 0.64 15.79 -76.04
C ARG A 1128 1.15 16.76 -77.13
N ASN A 1129 2.45 16.80 -77.36
CA ASN A 1129 3.06 17.75 -78.30
C ASN A 1129 2.93 17.33 -79.77
N HIS A 1130 2.70 16.05 -80.08
CA HIS A 1130 2.49 15.55 -81.45
C HIS A 1130 1.02 15.44 -81.87
N CYS A 1131 0.07 15.77 -80.98
CA CYS A 1131 -1.37 15.80 -81.30
C CYS A 1131 -2.01 17.11 -80.80
N PRO A 1132 -1.73 18.26 -81.45
CA PRO A 1132 -2.39 19.52 -81.13
C PRO A 1132 -3.87 19.47 -81.52
N VAL A 1133 -4.77 19.58 -80.54
CA VAL A 1133 -6.23 19.62 -80.77
C VAL A 1133 -6.64 21.06 -81.10
N SER A 1134 -7.05 21.30 -82.34
CA SER A 1134 -7.30 22.64 -82.87
C SER A 1134 -8.76 22.88 -83.28
N ASP A 1135 -9.70 22.80 -82.34
CA ASP A 1135 -10.97 23.54 -82.40
C ASP A 1135 -11.60 23.67 -80.98
N PRO A 1136 -12.00 24.87 -80.51
CA PRO A 1136 -12.66 25.03 -79.21
C PRO A 1136 -14.09 24.46 -79.12
N THR A 1137 -14.76 24.16 -80.23
CA THR A 1137 -16.23 24.00 -80.28
C THR A 1137 -16.75 22.56 -80.14
N LEU A 1138 -15.89 21.54 -80.24
CA LEU A 1138 -16.29 20.12 -80.15
C LEU A 1138 -15.81 19.42 -78.85
N GLY A 1139 -15.81 20.16 -77.74
CA GLY A 1139 -15.20 19.78 -76.47
C GLY A 1139 -15.91 18.68 -75.65
N GLN A 1140 -16.04 17.45 -76.17
CA GLN A 1140 -16.32 16.27 -75.31
C GLN A 1140 -15.91 14.90 -75.89
N SER A 1141 -16.03 14.65 -77.19
CA SER A 1141 -15.87 13.29 -77.76
C SER A 1141 -14.42 12.85 -78.02
N THR A 1142 -13.55 13.76 -78.45
CA THR A 1142 -12.16 13.43 -78.87
C THR A 1142 -11.22 13.12 -77.71
N SER A 1143 -11.47 13.69 -76.52
CA SER A 1143 -10.72 13.42 -75.29
C SER A 1143 -10.72 11.94 -74.91
N ILE A 1144 -11.83 11.24 -75.18
CA ILE A 1144 -12.03 9.84 -74.82
C ILE A 1144 -11.07 8.93 -75.62
N VAL A 1145 -10.94 9.15 -76.93
CA VAL A 1145 -10.12 8.27 -77.80
C VAL A 1145 -8.63 8.37 -77.49
N GLY A 1146 -8.11 9.58 -77.27
CA GLY A 1146 -6.72 9.79 -76.86
C GLY A 1146 -6.43 9.17 -75.48
N SER A 1147 -7.35 9.35 -74.53
CA SER A 1147 -7.27 8.71 -73.22
C SER A 1147 -7.31 7.18 -73.32
N PHE A 1148 -8.14 6.62 -74.22
CA PHE A 1148 -8.31 5.18 -74.41
C PHE A 1148 -7.10 4.49 -75.06
N LEU A 1149 -6.46 5.13 -76.05
CA LEU A 1149 -5.17 4.62 -76.57
C LEU A 1149 -4.10 4.61 -75.46
N VAL A 1150 -3.99 5.70 -74.71
CA VAL A 1150 -3.03 5.85 -73.61
C VAL A 1150 -3.29 4.85 -72.48
N SER A 1151 -4.56 4.61 -72.12
CA SER A 1151 -4.93 3.64 -71.09
C SER A 1151 -4.77 2.18 -71.53
N THR A 1152 -4.81 1.90 -72.84
CA THR A 1152 -4.80 0.52 -73.36
C THR A 1152 -3.41 0.07 -73.85
N LEU A 1153 -2.61 0.95 -74.47
CA LEU A 1153 -1.25 0.61 -74.90
C LEU A 1153 -0.27 0.54 -73.72
N ILE A 1154 -0.29 1.51 -72.80
CA ILE A 1154 0.74 1.60 -71.75
C ILE A 1154 0.77 0.36 -70.83
N PRO A 1155 -0.37 -0.23 -70.40
CA PRO A 1155 -0.34 -1.49 -69.63
C PRO A 1155 0.16 -2.69 -70.43
N LYS A 1156 -0.13 -2.77 -71.73
CA LYS A 1156 0.37 -3.86 -72.59
C LYS A 1156 1.88 -3.76 -72.83
N ILE A 1157 2.38 -2.56 -73.10
CA ILE A 1157 3.83 -2.28 -73.21
C ILE A 1157 4.53 -2.63 -71.89
N ARG A 1158 3.94 -2.26 -70.75
CA ARG A 1158 4.47 -2.60 -69.43
C ARG A 1158 4.60 -4.11 -69.21
N LYS A 1159 3.55 -4.90 -69.53
CA LYS A 1159 3.61 -6.37 -69.42
C LYS A 1159 4.69 -7.02 -70.29
N SER A 1160 5.02 -6.47 -71.46
CA SER A 1160 6.12 -6.99 -72.28
C SER A 1160 7.52 -6.66 -71.75
N CYS A 1161 7.67 -5.65 -70.89
CA CYS A 1161 8.95 -5.27 -70.28
C CYS A 1161 9.26 -6.03 -68.98
N ASP A 1162 8.24 -6.54 -68.28
CA ASP A 1162 8.37 -7.16 -66.95
C ASP A 1162 8.58 -8.70 -67.00
N LEU A 1163 8.93 -9.27 -68.16
CA LEU A 1163 9.24 -10.71 -68.31
C LEU A 1163 10.74 -11.02 -68.06
N PRO A 1164 11.09 -12.08 -67.30
CA PRO A 1164 12.48 -12.42 -66.98
C PRO A 1164 13.21 -13.03 -68.19
N ARG A 1165 14.53 -12.77 -68.28
CA ARG A 1165 15.41 -13.36 -69.30
C ARG A 1165 15.58 -14.86 -69.06
N GLY A 1166 15.52 -15.66 -70.13
CA GLY A 1166 15.91 -17.07 -70.11
C GLY A 1166 17.43 -17.26 -69.88
N PRO A 1167 17.86 -18.48 -69.47
CA PRO A 1167 19.22 -18.72 -69.01
C PRO A 1167 20.25 -18.76 -70.16
N SER A 1168 21.34 -18.00 -70.01
CA SER A 1168 22.55 -18.10 -70.85
C SER A 1168 23.49 -19.17 -70.30
N LYS A 1169 23.97 -20.08 -71.17
CA LYS A 1169 24.79 -21.25 -70.80
C LYS A 1169 26.15 -20.90 -70.18
N GLN A 1170 26.66 -21.84 -69.40
CA GLN A 1170 27.98 -21.82 -68.74
C GLN A 1170 29.15 -21.69 -69.73
N ARG A 1171 30.19 -20.96 -69.28
CA ARG A 1171 31.65 -21.12 -69.55
C ARG A 1171 32.38 -20.24 -68.52
N SER A 1172 33.56 -20.55 -67.97
CA SER A 1172 34.29 -21.81 -67.74
C SER A 1172 35.65 -21.44 -67.12
N ALA A 1173 36.01 -22.00 -65.96
CA ALA A 1173 37.36 -21.92 -65.37
C ALA A 1173 37.84 -20.48 -65.01
N GLU A 1174 38.98 -20.19 -64.34
CA GLU A 1174 39.99 -20.98 -63.60
C GLU A 1174 40.84 -20.00 -62.76
N SER A 1175 41.47 -20.43 -61.64
CA SER A 1175 42.57 -19.72 -60.93
C SER A 1175 42.26 -18.29 -60.38
N ASP A 1176 43.06 -17.62 -59.54
CA ASP A 1176 44.05 -18.07 -58.55
C ASP A 1176 44.23 -17.05 -57.40
N ASN A 1177 44.90 -17.50 -56.34
CA ASN A 1177 45.64 -16.79 -55.27
C ASN A 1177 45.59 -15.24 -55.07
N ALA A 1178 45.32 -14.88 -53.81
CA ALA A 1178 46.11 -13.98 -52.94
C ALA A 1178 46.01 -12.43 -53.02
N ASP A 1179 46.40 -11.84 -51.88
CA ASP A 1179 46.85 -10.47 -51.55
C ASP A 1179 46.04 -9.23 -51.96
N GLY A 1180 45.50 -8.57 -50.94
CA GLY A 1180 46.24 -7.42 -50.38
C GLY A 1180 45.89 -5.99 -50.85
N SER A 1181 45.79 -5.09 -49.86
CA SER A 1181 45.73 -3.62 -49.98
C SER A 1181 44.43 -3.01 -50.57
N ALA A 1182 44.24 -1.72 -50.30
CA ALA A 1182 43.03 -0.98 -50.67
C ALA A 1182 43.37 0.27 -51.50
N SER A 1183 42.70 0.45 -52.64
CA SER A 1183 42.51 1.74 -53.34
C SER A 1183 41.45 1.60 -54.46
N PRO A 1184 40.82 2.69 -54.93
CA PRO A 1184 39.52 2.61 -55.59
C PRO A 1184 39.52 2.61 -57.13
N LEU A 1185 38.51 1.94 -57.70
CA LEU A 1185 38.05 2.00 -59.09
C LEU A 1185 36.53 2.23 -59.06
N SER A 1186 35.81 2.76 -60.06
CA SER A 1186 36.00 3.72 -61.16
C SER A 1186 34.93 3.40 -62.22
N GLU A 1187 34.00 4.34 -62.44
CA GLU A 1187 33.37 4.70 -63.72
C GLU A 1187 32.57 3.70 -64.60
N SER A 1188 32.68 2.38 -64.46
CA SER A 1188 32.03 1.42 -65.41
C SER A 1188 30.51 1.59 -65.56
N GLY A 1189 29.80 1.95 -64.48
CA GLY A 1189 28.34 2.15 -64.50
C GLY A 1189 27.84 3.45 -65.13
N ALA A 1190 28.72 4.37 -65.52
CA ALA A 1190 28.34 5.65 -66.15
C ALA A 1190 28.16 5.51 -67.67
N GLU A 1191 29.05 4.75 -68.33
CA GLU A 1191 29.06 4.57 -69.78
C GLU A 1191 27.78 3.93 -70.32
N ASP A 1192 27.28 2.85 -69.69
CA ASP A 1192 26.10 2.15 -70.21
C ASP A 1192 24.81 2.97 -70.02
N LYS A 1193 24.70 3.72 -68.92
CA LYS A 1193 23.65 4.75 -68.76
C LYS A 1193 23.75 5.83 -69.83
N ALA A 1194 24.96 6.28 -70.15
CA ALA A 1194 25.19 7.25 -71.22
C ALA A 1194 24.93 6.67 -72.61
N LYS A 1195 25.09 5.35 -72.85
CA LYS A 1195 24.66 4.68 -74.09
C LYS A 1195 23.14 4.62 -74.18
N GLU A 1196 22.46 4.22 -73.10
CA GLU A 1196 21.00 4.09 -73.07
C GLU A 1196 20.29 5.44 -73.25
N LEU A 1197 20.74 6.50 -72.55
CA LEU A 1197 20.24 7.86 -72.79
C LEU A 1197 20.56 8.36 -74.22
N ARG A 1198 21.73 8.04 -74.79
CA ARG A 1198 22.06 8.41 -76.18
C ARG A 1198 21.17 7.68 -77.19
N ALA A 1199 20.78 6.42 -76.93
CA ALA A 1199 19.83 5.69 -77.76
C ALA A 1199 18.42 6.31 -77.73
N TRP A 1200 17.87 6.57 -76.54
CA TRP A 1200 16.56 7.21 -76.39
C TRP A 1200 16.52 8.64 -76.94
N LYS A 1201 17.59 9.42 -76.75
CA LYS A 1201 17.72 10.75 -77.35
C LYS A 1201 17.72 10.67 -78.88
N LYS A 1202 18.40 9.68 -79.48
CA LYS A 1202 18.40 9.47 -80.93
C LYS A 1202 17.02 9.07 -81.47
N ILE A 1203 16.24 8.25 -80.75
CA ILE A 1203 14.85 7.92 -81.10
C ILE A 1203 13.96 9.17 -81.10
N ARG A 1204 14.06 10.00 -80.05
CA ARG A 1204 13.37 11.29 -79.94
C ARG A 1204 13.73 12.24 -81.08
N ASP A 1205 15.02 12.34 -81.41
CA ASP A 1205 15.51 13.28 -82.43
C ASP A 1205 15.16 12.80 -83.86
N SER A 1206 14.93 11.49 -84.06
CA SER A 1206 14.33 10.95 -85.30
C SER A 1206 12.81 11.17 -85.39
N LEU A 1207 12.07 11.16 -84.27
CA LEU A 1207 10.63 11.45 -84.24
C LEU A 1207 10.29 12.87 -84.71
N SER A 1208 11.21 13.83 -84.56
CA SER A 1208 11.02 15.23 -84.94
C SER A 1208 11.32 15.57 -86.42
N MET A 1209 11.70 14.59 -87.26
CA MET A 1209 12.22 14.85 -88.62
C MET A 1209 11.29 14.42 -89.77
N GLU A 1210 10.27 13.60 -89.52
CA GLU A 1210 9.24 13.24 -90.50
C GLU A 1210 7.83 13.42 -89.89
N PRO A 1211 7.01 14.37 -90.35
CA PRO A 1211 5.64 14.52 -89.87
C PRO A 1211 4.75 13.38 -90.40
N LEU A 1212 4.11 12.66 -89.48
CA LEU A 1212 3.14 11.61 -89.78
C LEU A 1212 1.78 12.21 -90.18
N GLU A 1213 1.55 12.39 -91.49
CA GLU A 1213 0.20 12.65 -92.02
C GLU A 1213 -0.68 11.40 -91.88
N LEU A 1214 -1.45 11.32 -90.79
CA LEU A 1214 -2.51 10.31 -90.61
C LEU A 1214 -3.89 10.93 -90.85
N ASN A 1215 -4.51 10.61 -91.97
CA ASN A 1215 -5.84 11.09 -92.33
C ASN A 1215 -6.94 10.10 -91.91
N ASN A 1216 -7.66 10.44 -90.83
CA ASN A 1216 -9.01 9.96 -90.43
C ASN A 1216 -9.34 8.45 -90.33
N THR A 1217 -8.43 7.50 -90.56
CA THR A 1217 -8.60 6.09 -90.14
C THR A 1217 -7.38 5.56 -89.38
N LEU A 1218 -7.56 5.32 -88.07
CA LEU A 1218 -6.52 4.82 -87.17
C LEU A 1218 -6.50 3.27 -87.16
N ASP A 1219 -5.77 2.68 -88.10
CA ASP A 1219 -5.44 1.24 -88.10
C ASP A 1219 -4.22 0.96 -87.17
N PRO A 1220 -4.38 0.20 -86.08
CA PRO A 1220 -3.28 -0.16 -85.18
C PRO A 1220 -2.13 -0.92 -85.87
N ALA A 1221 -2.40 -1.65 -86.95
CA ALA A 1221 -1.39 -2.43 -87.66
C ALA A 1221 -0.36 -1.52 -88.34
N GLN A 1222 -0.76 -0.35 -88.86
CA GLN A 1222 0.17 0.60 -89.48
C GLN A 1222 1.14 1.21 -88.47
N ILE A 1223 0.69 1.51 -87.25
CA ILE A 1223 1.54 2.06 -86.17
C ILE A 1223 2.64 1.07 -85.79
N LEU A 1224 2.30 -0.22 -85.63
CA LEU A 1224 3.27 -1.29 -85.38
C LEU A 1224 4.24 -1.49 -86.56
N LYS A 1225 3.75 -1.36 -87.79
CA LYS A 1225 4.55 -1.47 -89.03
C LYS A 1225 5.51 -0.30 -89.22
N TRP A 1226 5.15 0.90 -88.76
CA TRP A 1226 6.03 2.07 -88.73
C TRP A 1226 7.15 1.90 -87.68
N LEU A 1227 6.80 1.45 -86.47
CA LEU A 1227 7.77 1.16 -85.41
C LEU A 1227 8.82 0.11 -85.82
N SER A 1228 8.44 -0.92 -86.58
CA SER A 1228 9.41 -1.91 -87.11
C SER A 1228 10.27 -1.37 -88.26
N LYS A 1229 9.73 -0.45 -89.09
CA LYS A 1229 10.45 0.13 -90.24
C LYS A 1229 11.67 0.95 -89.84
N ASN A 1230 11.58 1.70 -88.73
CA ASN A 1230 12.60 2.66 -88.29
C ASN A 1230 13.77 2.04 -87.47
N LYS A 1231 13.98 0.72 -87.59
CA LYS A 1231 15.17 -0.04 -87.14
C LYS A 1231 15.69 0.33 -85.73
N VAL A 1232 14.81 0.24 -84.73
CA VAL A 1232 15.18 0.29 -83.32
C VAL A 1232 15.95 -0.99 -82.94
N ARG A 1233 17.27 -0.96 -83.15
CA ARG A 1233 18.22 -2.10 -83.04
C ARG A 1233 18.31 -2.80 -81.68
N SER A 1234 17.58 -2.36 -80.65
CA SER A 1234 17.45 -3.08 -79.37
C SER A 1234 16.35 -4.16 -79.37
N ILE A 1235 15.57 -4.28 -80.45
CA ILE A 1235 14.47 -5.25 -80.57
C ILE A 1235 14.92 -6.57 -81.22
N ASP A 1236 16.07 -6.59 -81.91
CA ASP A 1236 16.62 -7.71 -82.70
C ASP A 1236 17.03 -8.97 -81.89
N HIS A 1237 16.62 -9.10 -80.62
CA HIS A 1237 16.80 -10.31 -79.79
C HIS A 1237 15.48 -10.94 -79.29
N CYS A 1238 14.32 -10.34 -79.57
CA CYS A 1238 13.02 -10.92 -79.23
C CYS A 1238 12.44 -11.77 -80.37
N ARG A 1239 12.93 -13.02 -80.53
CA ARG A 1239 12.28 -14.03 -81.37
C ARG A 1239 11.13 -14.72 -80.60
N CYS A 1240 9.93 -14.19 -80.73
CA CYS A 1240 8.67 -14.94 -80.62
C CYS A 1240 7.63 -14.27 -81.53
N ALA A 1241 6.99 -15.04 -82.41
CA ALA A 1241 5.87 -14.57 -83.23
C ALA A 1241 4.53 -14.89 -82.55
N VAL A 1242 3.51 -14.09 -82.83
CA VAL A 1242 2.11 -14.36 -82.44
C VAL A 1242 1.26 -14.32 -83.71
N HIS A 1243 0.42 -15.34 -83.88
CA HIS A 1243 -0.52 -15.45 -85.00
C HIS A 1243 -1.68 -14.45 -84.89
N LEU A 1244 -2.43 -14.26 -85.98
CA LEU A 1244 -3.21 -13.04 -86.23
C LEU A 1244 -4.69 -13.32 -86.57
N ASP A 1245 -5.20 -14.46 -86.12
CA ASP A 1245 -6.37 -15.11 -86.71
C ASP A 1245 -7.68 -14.98 -85.87
N ASP A 1246 -7.61 -14.69 -84.57
CA ASP A 1246 -8.74 -14.82 -83.61
C ASP A 1246 -9.39 -13.50 -83.12
N VAL A 1247 -9.81 -12.59 -84.02
CA VAL A 1247 -10.75 -11.50 -83.66
C VAL A 1247 -11.76 -11.21 -84.78
N THR A 1248 -12.97 -11.77 -84.68
CA THR A 1248 -14.10 -11.46 -85.58
C THR A 1248 -15.13 -10.53 -84.92
N PHE A 1249 -15.74 -9.65 -85.73
CA PHE A 1249 -16.83 -8.75 -85.34
C PHE A 1249 -18.20 -9.46 -85.29
N LEU A 1250 -19.12 -8.97 -84.45
CA LEU A 1250 -20.58 -9.10 -84.61
C LEU A 1250 -21.29 -7.82 -84.10
N ALA A 1251 -22.52 -7.54 -84.55
CA ALA A 1251 -23.15 -6.21 -84.45
C ALA A 1251 -24.70 -6.20 -84.42
N ALA A 1252 -25.26 -4.99 -84.18
CA ALA A 1252 -26.69 -4.57 -84.29
C ALA A 1252 -27.67 -5.09 -83.19
N PRO A 1253 -28.93 -4.58 -83.05
CA PRO A 1253 -29.64 -3.51 -83.81
C PRO A 1253 -30.39 -2.42 -82.96
N HIS A 1254 -31.13 -1.52 -83.64
CA HIS A 1254 -32.15 -0.54 -83.15
C HIS A 1254 -33.60 -1.01 -83.53
N PRO A 1255 -34.75 -0.32 -83.23
CA PRO A 1255 -35.03 0.94 -82.49
C PRO A 1255 -35.82 0.67 -81.16
N PRO A 1256 -37.13 1.00 -80.86
CA PRO A 1256 -38.26 1.69 -81.55
C PRO A 1256 -38.69 3.05 -80.90
N CYS A 1257 -39.99 3.30 -80.62
CA CYS A 1257 -40.60 4.62 -80.27
C CYS A 1257 -41.48 4.65 -78.98
N ALA A 1258 -41.84 5.86 -78.53
CA ALA A 1258 -42.63 6.23 -77.31
C ALA A 1258 -44.18 6.21 -77.55
N PRO A 1259 -45.11 6.64 -76.63
CA PRO A 1259 -45.03 7.28 -75.28
C PRO A 1259 -45.87 6.48 -74.21
N PRO A 1260 -46.44 6.99 -73.06
CA PRO A 1260 -46.52 8.34 -72.46
C PRO A 1260 -46.34 8.44 -70.89
N LEU A 1261 -46.95 9.48 -70.30
CA LEU A 1261 -47.10 9.94 -68.90
C LEU A 1261 -48.11 9.13 -68.02
N PRO A 1262 -48.22 9.33 -66.68
CA PRO A 1262 -47.73 10.44 -65.83
C PRO A 1262 -46.44 10.18 -65.06
#